data_AF-A0A973FCJ4-F1
#
_entry.id   AF-A0A973FCJ4-F1
#
_cell.length_a   1.000
_cell.length_b   1.000
_cell.length_c   1.000
_cell.angle_alpha   90.00
_cell.angle_beta   90.00
_cell.angle_gamma   90.00
#
_symmetry.space_group_name_H-M   'P 1'
#
loop_
_entity.id
_entity.type
_entity.pdbx_description
1 polymer ?
#
loop_
_entity_poly.entity_id
_entity_poly.type
_entity_poly.pdbx_seq_one_letter_code
_entity_poly.pdbx_strand_id
1 'polypeptide(L)'
;QQISITALSRDAGVTPATGSTVVENASAEFTLEAAEEFDYSEYSNAEPPVVSGFAIQPEYQPVEDTPAKLSEIVGNPSLSGTGNFAVTLAGLPSGSLVEGNGYTVDTFTDEAGNTVYSINGYGDTDDFQELLSTVTVTTPPDENSNNGLPFSLVMTVTTSLPGSSVQENARTVISPPLSITPVTDPTGIVITAPAVDEDNPETFTIAFSNAADTTDHTAVIDGKLYLRFDDSGMVTDGGTLALVSGGSSMTHLNISDDPEIPDGDYYVIDGITSLDTVVQLTYTPVGNASGNVSLKAYLKTQEEYAANVLTSNSTASFVVNPVNDGYSIGAIIAAGDEDTLIQLSFPPGSGLADSDGSEEVVSAMVEHVPDGYLVCYGTASDSAVLAINTGSDDSGNTWVLPLDPDGTLPDYIAVKPPEDASGTVSGMKLTVLSKENALTGLVSSSQEFELHVMPVADPADPDYFNPTKTFGTEGDLIPLNLNLIMKDQDGSETATLVFSGLGADAAFYDKSGSLVTAVYDAGTGEYTLTGIPAYDESGIFDVNNLYVLQSAMHGVIQVKAFTVDHVTDYTDGTSSDETQTGTFELIIAPVIPTSGDDTMLYDGVADLAGTRNFNGLGGYDTLVLKNGVNLDFGSDPDIFNIEEIDLNEHGVHDLSSISFEDVVSMTDEDHTLFILGGSDDLVQFAGGDGWNDPVSAGGYDRYTNTNDSSVNVYVSSDIQASIG
;
A
#
# COMPACT_ATOMS: atom_id res chain seq x y z
N GLN A 1 -52.92 70.30 -62.77
CA GLN A 1 -52.28 68.97 -62.87
C GLN A 1 -52.91 68.08 -61.80
N GLN A 2 -53.24 66.83 -62.12
CA GLN A 2 -53.81 65.90 -61.13
C GLN A 2 -52.65 65.28 -60.35
N ILE A 3 -52.65 65.47 -59.04
CA ILE A 3 -51.60 64.94 -58.16
C ILE A 3 -52.28 63.96 -57.20
N SER A 4 -51.68 62.78 -57.09
CA SER A 4 -52.09 61.74 -56.16
C SER A 4 -51.06 61.62 -55.06
N ILE A 5 -51.49 61.70 -53.81
CA ILE A 5 -50.66 61.35 -52.66
C ILE A 5 -51.22 60.07 -52.07
N THR A 6 -50.39 59.03 -52.03
CA THR A 6 -50.71 57.75 -51.40
C THR A 6 -49.93 57.63 -50.10
N ALA A 7 -50.64 57.62 -48.98
CA ALA A 7 -50.05 57.26 -47.70
C ALA A 7 -50.12 55.74 -47.55
N LEU A 8 -48.97 55.12 -47.25
CA LEU A 8 -48.85 53.72 -46.92
C LEU A 8 -48.68 53.60 -45.42
N SER A 9 -49.50 52.78 -44.76
CA SER A 9 -49.31 52.42 -43.36
C SER A 9 -49.06 50.92 -43.24
N ARG A 10 -48.05 50.56 -42.46
CA ARG A 10 -47.73 49.18 -42.10
C ARG A 10 -47.40 49.13 -40.63
N ASP A 11 -47.94 48.14 -39.93
CA ASP A 11 -47.54 47.85 -38.56
C ASP A 11 -46.16 47.16 -38.58
N ALA A 12 -45.16 47.82 -38.00
CA ALA A 12 -43.79 47.34 -37.97
C ALA A 12 -43.57 46.17 -36.99
N GLY A 13 -44.54 45.89 -36.10
CA GLY A 13 -44.37 44.93 -35.02
C GLY A 13 -43.28 45.37 -34.02
N VAL A 14 -43.12 44.62 -32.93
CA VAL A 14 -42.11 44.93 -31.89
C VAL A 14 -40.72 44.38 -32.25
N THR A 15 -40.63 43.53 -33.27
CA THR A 15 -39.39 42.93 -33.81
C THR A 15 -39.54 42.67 -35.32
N PRO A 16 -38.47 42.68 -36.13
CA PRO A 16 -38.56 42.56 -37.60
C PRO A 16 -39.31 41.31 -38.11
N ALA A 17 -39.31 40.22 -37.35
CA ALA A 17 -39.96 38.96 -37.72
C ALA A 17 -41.48 38.91 -37.45
N THR A 18 -42.05 39.89 -36.74
CA THR A 18 -43.46 39.91 -36.35
C THR A 18 -44.27 41.04 -37.00
N GLY A 19 -43.66 41.83 -37.88
CA GLY A 19 -44.33 42.87 -38.66
C GLY A 19 -45.34 42.30 -39.67
N SER A 20 -46.48 42.97 -39.84
CA SER A 20 -47.51 42.53 -40.79
C SER A 20 -47.04 42.69 -42.24
N THR A 21 -47.27 41.67 -43.07
CA THR A 21 -47.00 41.75 -44.53
C THR A 21 -48.09 42.52 -45.29
N VAL A 22 -49.16 42.90 -44.62
CA VAL A 22 -50.29 43.62 -45.22
C VAL A 22 -50.05 45.12 -45.10
N VAL A 23 -49.97 45.80 -46.26
CA VAL A 23 -49.83 47.25 -46.36
C VAL A 23 -51.19 47.84 -46.73
N GLU A 24 -51.74 48.66 -45.86
CA GLU A 24 -52.96 49.41 -46.15
C GLU A 24 -52.58 50.76 -46.74
N ASN A 25 -53.23 51.11 -47.85
CA ASN A 25 -52.99 52.37 -48.53
C ASN A 25 -54.26 53.23 -48.55
N ALA A 26 -54.06 54.53 -48.37
CA ALA A 26 -55.09 55.52 -48.57
C ALA A 26 -54.54 56.56 -49.54
N SER A 27 -55.25 56.78 -50.64
CA SER A 27 -54.88 57.77 -51.63
C SER A 27 -55.86 58.93 -51.60
N ALA A 28 -55.32 60.14 -51.58
CA ALA A 28 -56.07 61.36 -51.80
C ALA A 28 -55.66 61.97 -53.14
N GLU A 29 -56.65 62.14 -53.99
CA GLU A 29 -56.49 62.82 -55.28
C GLU A 29 -56.91 64.27 -55.10
N PHE A 30 -56.06 65.21 -55.50
CA PHE A 30 -56.49 66.59 -55.67
C PHE A 30 -56.05 67.14 -57.02
N THR A 31 -56.94 67.93 -57.59
CA THR A 31 -56.69 68.63 -58.84
C THR A 31 -56.09 69.99 -58.49
N LEU A 32 -54.82 70.19 -58.83
CA LEU A 32 -54.23 71.52 -58.79
C LEU A 32 -54.75 72.30 -60.02
N GLU A 33 -55.73 73.18 -59.80
CA GLU A 33 -56.15 74.18 -60.77
C GLU A 33 -55.30 75.45 -60.55
N ALA A 34 -54.39 75.72 -61.48
CA ALA A 34 -53.70 77.02 -61.54
C ALA A 34 -54.60 78.01 -62.30
N ALA A 35 -54.74 79.24 -61.79
CA ALA A 35 -55.46 80.31 -62.47
C ALA A 35 -54.84 80.60 -63.87
N GLU A 36 -55.66 80.99 -64.84
CA GLU A 36 -55.23 81.25 -66.25
C GLU A 36 -54.12 82.32 -66.37
N GLU A 37 -53.93 83.14 -65.34
CA GLU A 37 -52.72 83.95 -65.12
C GLU A 37 -52.14 83.61 -63.75
N PHE A 38 -51.24 82.64 -63.71
CA PHE A 38 -50.37 82.43 -62.55
C PHE A 38 -49.21 83.44 -62.65
N ASP A 39 -49.05 84.28 -61.64
CA ASP A 39 -48.00 85.28 -61.61
C ASP A 39 -46.63 84.60 -61.44
N TYR A 40 -45.84 84.55 -62.52
CA TYR A 40 -44.46 84.11 -62.47
C TYR A 40 -43.51 85.20 -61.94
N SER A 41 -43.99 86.36 -61.48
CA SER A 41 -43.13 87.46 -61.02
C SER A 41 -42.42 87.18 -59.69
N GLU A 42 -42.80 86.12 -58.97
CA GLU A 42 -42.04 85.57 -57.84
C GLU A 42 -41.16 84.35 -58.20
N TYR A 43 -41.06 83.95 -59.48
CA TYR A 43 -39.93 83.13 -59.92
C TYR A 43 -38.67 83.98 -59.85
N SER A 44 -38.05 83.94 -58.69
CA SER A 44 -36.63 84.21 -58.57
C SER A 44 -35.90 83.39 -59.64
N ASN A 45 -35.18 84.05 -60.54
CA ASN A 45 -34.17 83.42 -61.40
C ASN A 45 -32.97 82.90 -60.57
N ALA A 46 -33.12 82.71 -59.26
CA ALA A 46 -32.13 82.03 -58.44
C ALA A 46 -32.00 80.61 -58.99
N GLU A 47 -30.76 80.22 -59.24
CA GLU A 47 -30.41 78.84 -59.53
C GLU A 47 -30.13 78.12 -58.20
N PRO A 48 -30.40 76.80 -58.10
CA PRO A 48 -30.02 76.02 -56.94
C PRO A 48 -28.52 76.13 -56.63
N PRO A 49 -28.09 76.02 -55.37
CA PRO A 49 -26.67 76.11 -55.01
C PRO A 49 -25.80 75.17 -55.87
N VAL A 50 -24.78 75.68 -56.54
CA VAL A 50 -23.93 74.84 -57.40
C VAL A 50 -22.83 74.17 -56.57
N VAL A 51 -22.72 72.84 -56.66
CA VAL A 51 -21.69 72.05 -55.97
C VAL A 51 -20.37 72.06 -56.75
N SER A 52 -19.33 72.66 -56.17
CA SER A 52 -17.97 72.67 -56.72
C SER A 52 -17.02 71.82 -55.87
N GLY A 53 -15.99 71.23 -56.48
CA GLY A 53 -14.97 70.47 -55.74
C GLY A 53 -15.40 69.11 -55.17
N PHE A 54 -16.65 68.66 -55.40
CA PHE A 54 -17.11 67.35 -54.92
C PHE A 54 -16.45 66.21 -55.71
N ALA A 55 -15.55 65.50 -55.04
CA ALA A 55 -14.78 64.36 -55.51
C ALA A 55 -14.40 63.51 -54.30
N ILE A 56 -14.41 62.19 -54.47
CA ILE A 56 -13.88 61.24 -53.49
C ILE A 56 -12.36 61.37 -53.47
N GLN A 57 -11.77 61.38 -52.28
CA GLN A 57 -10.32 61.49 -52.10
C GLN A 57 -9.63 60.24 -52.65
N PRO A 58 -8.66 60.36 -53.58
CA PRO A 58 -7.95 59.21 -54.16
C PRO A 58 -7.25 58.31 -53.14
N GLU A 59 -6.84 58.87 -52.01
CA GLU A 59 -6.14 58.21 -50.91
C GLU A 59 -7.06 57.55 -49.87
N TYR A 60 -8.38 57.80 -49.94
CA TYR A 60 -9.31 57.22 -48.99
C TYR A 60 -9.38 55.70 -49.13
N GLN A 61 -9.22 55.01 -48.02
CA GLN A 61 -9.49 53.57 -47.89
C GLN A 61 -10.33 53.37 -46.61
N PRO A 62 -11.43 52.61 -46.69
CA PRO A 62 -12.13 52.21 -45.49
C PRO A 62 -11.25 51.30 -44.64
N VAL A 63 -11.33 51.45 -43.33
CA VAL A 63 -10.68 50.59 -42.34
C VAL A 63 -11.78 49.89 -41.57
N GLU A 64 -11.63 48.58 -41.41
CA GLU A 64 -12.53 47.75 -40.61
C GLU A 64 -12.75 48.33 -39.22
N ASP A 65 -13.98 48.19 -38.72
CA ASP A 65 -14.47 48.65 -37.41
C ASP A 65 -14.20 50.12 -37.07
N THR A 66 -13.78 50.92 -38.06
CA THR A 66 -13.36 52.29 -37.88
C THR A 66 -14.33 53.22 -38.60
N PRO A 67 -15.11 54.04 -37.86
CA PRO A 67 -15.99 55.02 -38.47
C PRO A 67 -15.20 56.07 -39.23
N ALA A 68 -15.51 56.27 -40.52
CA ALA A 68 -14.96 57.33 -41.35
C ALA A 68 -15.96 58.48 -41.52
N LYS A 69 -15.50 59.72 -41.37
CA LYS A 69 -16.36 60.90 -41.61
C LYS A 69 -16.53 61.12 -43.10
N LEU A 70 -17.69 61.63 -43.55
CA LEU A 70 -17.85 61.94 -44.98
C LEU A 70 -16.82 62.95 -45.50
N SER A 71 -16.35 63.87 -44.66
CA SER A 71 -15.25 64.82 -44.96
C SER A 71 -13.87 64.18 -45.12
N GLU A 72 -13.70 62.92 -44.72
CA GLU A 72 -12.51 62.10 -45.00
C GLU A 72 -12.67 61.36 -46.33
N ILE A 73 -13.91 61.05 -46.72
CA ILE A 73 -14.23 60.35 -47.97
C ILE A 73 -14.21 61.30 -49.16
N VAL A 74 -14.89 62.44 -49.04
CA VAL A 74 -14.91 63.49 -50.06
C VAL A 74 -13.97 64.61 -49.64
N GLY A 75 -13.41 65.35 -50.61
CA GLY A 75 -12.52 66.49 -50.32
C GLY A 75 -13.22 67.64 -49.57
N ASN A 76 -12.86 68.89 -49.87
CA ASN A 76 -13.52 70.06 -49.31
C ASN A 76 -14.43 70.75 -50.36
N PRO A 77 -15.63 70.18 -50.66
CA PRO A 77 -16.54 70.75 -51.64
C PRO A 77 -17.19 72.05 -51.16
N SER A 78 -17.55 72.95 -52.06
CA SER A 78 -18.21 74.21 -51.72
C SER A 78 -19.56 74.34 -52.42
N LEU A 79 -20.51 74.99 -51.74
CA LEU A 79 -21.80 75.41 -52.30
C LEU A 79 -21.74 76.88 -52.71
N SER A 80 -22.06 77.17 -53.97
CA SER A 80 -22.25 78.53 -54.46
C SER A 80 -23.71 78.95 -54.32
N GLY A 81 -24.11 79.43 -53.14
CA GLY A 81 -25.46 79.84 -52.79
C GLY A 81 -25.96 79.19 -51.49
N THR A 82 -27.17 79.54 -51.04
CA THR A 82 -27.83 78.96 -49.86
C THR A 82 -29.09 78.23 -50.30
N GLY A 83 -29.30 77.00 -49.83
CA GLY A 83 -30.47 76.19 -50.23
C GLY A 83 -30.55 74.85 -49.52
N ASN A 84 -31.53 74.02 -49.90
CA ASN A 84 -31.59 72.64 -49.43
C ASN A 84 -30.50 71.83 -50.12
N PHE A 85 -29.91 70.88 -49.41
CA PHE A 85 -29.03 69.88 -49.99
C PHE A 85 -29.31 68.51 -49.39
N ALA A 86 -29.24 67.46 -50.20
CA ALA A 86 -29.33 66.08 -49.79
C ALA A 86 -28.07 65.34 -50.23
N VAL A 87 -27.41 64.65 -49.30
CA VAL A 87 -26.30 63.74 -49.59
C VAL A 87 -26.85 62.33 -49.58
N THR A 88 -26.81 61.66 -50.72
CA THR A 88 -27.18 60.24 -50.81
C THR A 88 -25.94 59.36 -50.94
N LEU A 89 -25.91 58.25 -50.20
CA LEU A 89 -24.87 57.24 -50.20
C LEU A 89 -25.47 55.93 -50.68
N ALA A 90 -24.91 55.33 -51.72
CA ALA A 90 -25.30 54.03 -52.26
C ALA A 90 -24.08 53.16 -52.54
N GLY A 91 -24.28 51.85 -52.63
CA GLY A 91 -23.20 50.88 -52.92
C GLY A 91 -22.33 50.50 -51.72
N LEU A 92 -22.75 50.83 -50.49
CA LEU A 92 -22.13 50.32 -49.27
C LEU A 92 -22.40 48.81 -49.08
N PRO A 93 -21.46 48.03 -48.54
CA PRO A 93 -21.66 46.62 -48.20
C PRO A 93 -22.83 46.43 -47.22
N SER A 94 -23.47 45.26 -47.31
CA SER A 94 -24.61 44.93 -46.44
C SER A 94 -24.15 44.83 -44.99
N GLY A 95 -24.79 45.57 -44.08
CA GLY A 95 -24.39 45.65 -42.68
C GLY A 95 -23.62 46.92 -42.32
N SER A 96 -23.28 47.76 -43.31
CA SER A 96 -22.67 49.07 -43.07
C SER A 96 -23.61 49.97 -42.26
N LEU A 97 -23.02 50.78 -41.38
CA LEU A 97 -23.73 51.73 -40.53
C LEU A 97 -23.44 53.17 -40.99
N VAL A 98 -24.48 53.99 -41.12
CA VAL A 98 -24.36 55.43 -41.41
C VAL A 98 -25.00 56.21 -40.26
N GLU A 99 -24.21 57.02 -39.57
CA GLU A 99 -24.66 57.78 -38.40
C GLU A 99 -24.60 59.27 -38.69
N GLY A 100 -25.74 59.96 -38.52
CA GLY A 100 -25.86 61.36 -38.89
C GLY A 100 -25.40 62.37 -37.85
N ASN A 101 -25.16 61.95 -36.59
CA ASN A 101 -24.69 62.77 -35.47
C ASN A 101 -25.21 64.23 -35.45
N GLY A 102 -26.53 64.39 -35.40
CA GLY A 102 -27.21 65.70 -35.46
C GLY A 102 -28.04 65.90 -36.74
N TYR A 103 -27.84 65.05 -37.75
CA TYR A 103 -28.66 64.96 -38.95
C TYR A 103 -29.50 63.68 -38.96
N THR A 104 -30.69 63.75 -39.57
CA THR A 104 -31.53 62.57 -39.81
C THR A 104 -30.97 61.80 -41.01
N VAL A 105 -30.75 60.49 -40.83
CA VAL A 105 -30.36 59.56 -41.90
C VAL A 105 -31.60 58.76 -42.31
N ASP A 106 -32.16 59.08 -43.47
CA ASP A 106 -33.25 58.31 -44.06
C ASP A 106 -32.67 57.15 -44.88
N THR A 107 -33.28 55.98 -44.81
CA THR A 107 -32.83 54.79 -45.57
C THR A 107 -33.95 54.31 -46.48
N PHE A 108 -33.65 54.07 -47.76
CA PHE A 108 -34.58 53.51 -48.72
C PHE A 108 -33.89 52.51 -49.65
N THR A 109 -34.69 51.77 -50.42
CA THR A 109 -34.21 50.77 -51.37
C THR A 109 -34.37 51.32 -52.79
N ASP A 110 -33.30 51.27 -53.60
CA ASP A 110 -33.37 51.68 -55.01
C ASP A 110 -34.10 50.65 -55.89
N GLU A 111 -34.31 50.97 -57.17
CA GLU A 111 -35.00 50.09 -58.13
C GLU A 111 -34.27 48.74 -58.37
N ALA A 112 -32.97 48.67 -58.03
CA ALA A 112 -32.14 47.48 -58.13
C ALA A 112 -32.11 46.66 -56.82
N GLY A 113 -32.77 47.12 -55.76
CA GLY A 113 -32.82 46.43 -54.46
C GLY A 113 -31.70 46.82 -53.49
N ASN A 114 -30.86 47.81 -53.81
CA ASN A 114 -29.76 48.24 -52.95
C ASN A 114 -30.20 49.26 -51.91
N THR A 115 -29.55 49.22 -50.74
CA THR A 115 -29.75 50.22 -49.68
C THR A 115 -29.12 51.56 -50.08
N VAL A 116 -29.90 52.63 -49.96
CA VAL A 116 -29.46 54.01 -50.16
C VAL A 116 -29.77 54.81 -48.89
N TYR A 117 -28.77 55.53 -48.40
CA TYR A 117 -28.89 56.43 -47.26
C TYR A 117 -29.02 57.86 -47.79
N SER A 118 -29.91 58.67 -47.22
CA SER A 118 -30.09 60.07 -47.56
C SER A 118 -30.03 60.94 -46.32
N ILE A 119 -29.14 61.92 -46.33
CA ILE A 119 -28.94 62.87 -45.26
C ILE A 119 -29.25 64.27 -45.80
N ASN A 120 -30.25 64.91 -45.21
CA ASN A 120 -30.77 66.20 -45.65
C ASN A 120 -30.23 67.33 -44.78
N GLY A 121 -29.87 68.45 -45.41
CA GLY A 121 -29.45 69.69 -44.75
C GLY A 121 -29.95 70.92 -45.50
N TYR A 122 -29.76 72.09 -44.88
CA TYR A 122 -30.08 73.39 -45.45
C TYR A 122 -29.01 74.38 -45.04
N GLY A 123 -28.55 75.20 -45.99
CA GLY A 123 -27.54 76.20 -45.67
C GLY A 123 -26.61 76.53 -46.83
N ASP A 124 -25.46 77.11 -46.48
CA ASP A 124 -24.39 77.44 -47.41
C ASP A 124 -23.22 76.42 -47.32
N THR A 125 -22.01 76.83 -47.70
CA THR A 125 -20.83 75.94 -47.67
C THR A 125 -20.49 75.49 -46.25
N ASP A 126 -20.64 76.35 -45.24
CA ASP A 126 -20.25 76.02 -43.87
C ASP A 126 -21.17 74.94 -43.30
N ASP A 127 -22.49 75.06 -43.53
CA ASP A 127 -23.49 74.06 -43.10
C ASP A 127 -23.31 72.71 -43.83
N PHE A 128 -22.90 72.75 -45.11
CA PHE A 128 -22.62 71.54 -45.88
C PHE A 128 -21.34 70.85 -45.39
N GLN A 129 -20.31 71.62 -45.06
CA GLN A 129 -19.08 71.10 -44.47
C GLN A 129 -19.31 70.56 -43.06
N GLU A 130 -20.20 71.18 -42.28
CA GLU A 130 -20.62 70.66 -40.98
C GLU A 130 -21.22 69.26 -41.13
N LEU A 131 -22.18 69.07 -42.06
CA LEU A 131 -22.75 67.74 -42.35
C LEU A 131 -21.66 66.73 -42.71
N LEU A 132 -20.73 67.08 -43.61
CA LEU A 132 -19.67 66.16 -44.01
C LEU A 132 -18.72 65.82 -42.84
N SER A 133 -18.55 66.73 -41.89
CA SER A 133 -17.68 66.53 -40.72
C SER A 133 -18.32 65.74 -39.57
N THR A 134 -19.66 65.63 -39.55
CA THR A 134 -20.41 64.98 -38.48
C THR A 134 -20.93 63.60 -38.87
N VAL A 135 -21.34 63.42 -40.13
CA VAL A 135 -21.87 62.15 -40.62
C VAL A 135 -20.73 61.15 -40.78
N THR A 136 -20.87 59.97 -40.17
CA THR A 136 -19.90 58.87 -40.24
C THR A 136 -20.47 57.66 -40.97
N VAL A 137 -19.57 56.90 -41.58
CA VAL A 137 -19.84 55.62 -42.23
C VAL A 137 -18.90 54.59 -41.62
N THR A 138 -19.44 53.49 -41.12
CA THR A 138 -18.69 52.33 -40.65
C THR A 138 -19.04 51.14 -41.54
N THR A 139 -18.03 50.38 -41.96
CA THR A 139 -18.22 49.13 -42.70
C THR A 139 -18.90 48.07 -41.82
N PRO A 140 -19.36 46.94 -42.38
CA PRO A 140 -19.88 45.85 -41.57
C PRO A 140 -18.81 45.33 -40.59
N PRO A 141 -19.20 44.86 -39.39
CA PRO A 141 -18.26 44.28 -38.44
C PRO A 141 -17.52 43.10 -39.03
N ASP A 142 -16.23 42.99 -38.73
CA ASP A 142 -15.33 41.91 -39.15
C ASP A 142 -15.24 41.72 -40.69
N GLU A 143 -15.80 42.62 -41.52
CA GLU A 143 -15.77 42.51 -42.98
C GLU A 143 -14.62 43.34 -43.55
N ASN A 144 -13.63 42.66 -44.13
CA ASN A 144 -12.44 43.28 -44.68
C ASN A 144 -11.99 42.65 -46.02
N SER A 145 -10.79 42.97 -46.50
CA SER A 145 -10.28 42.42 -47.78
C SER A 145 -10.02 40.91 -47.78
N ASN A 146 -9.98 40.26 -46.61
CA ASN A 146 -9.75 38.81 -46.47
C ASN A 146 -11.04 38.00 -46.67
N ASN A 147 -12.19 38.55 -46.26
CA ASN A 147 -13.47 37.84 -46.28
C ASN A 147 -14.61 38.56 -47.05
N GLY A 148 -14.38 39.81 -47.47
CA GLY A 148 -15.30 40.66 -48.22
C GLY A 148 -14.87 40.94 -49.66
N LEU A 149 -15.82 41.43 -50.48
CA LEU A 149 -15.55 41.84 -51.86
C LEU A 149 -15.34 43.36 -51.95
N PRO A 150 -14.46 43.85 -52.84
CA PRO A 150 -14.34 45.29 -53.09
C PRO A 150 -15.67 45.91 -53.54
N PHE A 151 -16.00 47.10 -53.05
CA PHE A 151 -17.25 47.80 -53.34
C PHE A 151 -17.01 49.18 -53.95
N SER A 152 -17.99 49.74 -54.67
CA SER A 152 -17.92 51.10 -55.21
C SER A 152 -18.93 51.99 -54.53
N LEU A 153 -18.45 52.98 -53.77
CA LEU A 153 -19.28 53.96 -53.10
C LEU A 153 -19.78 55.00 -54.11
N VAL A 154 -21.09 55.16 -54.20
CA VAL A 154 -21.74 56.20 -54.98
C VAL A 154 -22.24 57.28 -54.03
N MET A 155 -21.74 58.49 -54.18
CA MET A 155 -22.21 59.65 -53.43
C MET A 155 -22.84 60.66 -54.37
N THR A 156 -24.07 61.09 -54.09
CA THR A 156 -24.73 62.17 -54.85
C THR A 156 -25.11 63.29 -53.93
N VAL A 157 -24.74 64.52 -54.29
CA VAL A 157 -25.26 65.74 -53.65
C VAL A 157 -26.28 66.35 -54.57
N THR A 158 -27.52 66.47 -54.11
CA THR A 158 -28.59 67.15 -54.81
C THR A 158 -28.93 68.42 -54.06
N THR A 159 -28.83 69.58 -54.71
CA THR A 159 -29.23 70.86 -54.14
C THR A 159 -30.51 71.37 -54.80
N SER A 160 -31.37 72.02 -54.01
CA SER A 160 -32.64 72.57 -54.48
C SER A 160 -32.98 73.87 -53.76
N LEU A 161 -33.87 74.66 -54.38
CA LEU A 161 -34.39 75.86 -53.76
C LEU A 161 -35.55 75.52 -52.81
N PRO A 162 -35.71 76.26 -51.70
CA PRO A 162 -36.85 76.08 -50.80
C PRO A 162 -38.18 76.17 -51.54
N GLY A 163 -38.96 75.07 -51.53
CA GLY A 163 -40.30 75.02 -52.12
C GLY A 163 -40.36 74.80 -53.65
N SER A 164 -39.25 74.53 -54.33
CA SER A 164 -39.22 74.19 -55.76
C SER A 164 -38.87 72.72 -55.99
N SER A 165 -39.65 72.01 -56.81
CA SER A 165 -39.40 70.64 -57.25
C SER A 165 -38.92 70.54 -58.71
N VAL A 166 -38.60 71.68 -59.34
CA VAL A 166 -38.40 71.75 -60.80
C VAL A 166 -36.99 72.19 -61.20
N GLN A 167 -36.19 72.73 -60.26
CA GLN A 167 -34.79 73.08 -60.49
C GLN A 167 -33.93 72.44 -59.42
N GLU A 168 -33.10 71.47 -59.81
CA GLU A 168 -32.14 70.79 -58.95
C GLU A 168 -30.76 70.82 -59.62
N ASN A 169 -29.72 71.02 -58.83
CA ASN A 169 -28.35 70.75 -59.25
C ASN A 169 -27.88 69.47 -58.55
N ALA A 170 -27.62 68.41 -59.32
CA ALA A 170 -27.10 67.15 -58.79
C ALA A 170 -25.66 66.94 -59.24
N ARG A 171 -24.82 66.48 -58.32
CA ARG A 171 -23.45 66.05 -58.60
C ARG A 171 -23.18 64.70 -57.98
N THR A 172 -23.00 63.70 -58.83
CA THR A 172 -22.65 62.33 -58.43
C THR A 172 -21.17 62.07 -58.62
N VAL A 173 -20.58 61.39 -57.65
CA VAL A 173 -19.22 60.83 -57.70
C VAL A 173 -19.29 59.36 -57.35
N ILE A 174 -18.44 58.57 -57.99
CA ILE A 174 -18.36 57.12 -57.77
C ILE A 174 -16.90 56.81 -57.46
N SER A 175 -16.66 56.08 -56.38
CA SER A 175 -15.31 55.66 -56.03
C SER A 175 -14.80 54.61 -57.03
N PRO A 176 -13.48 54.47 -57.22
CA PRO A 176 -12.96 53.18 -57.68
C PRO A 176 -13.37 52.07 -56.69
N PRO A 177 -13.29 50.78 -57.07
CA PRO A 177 -13.49 49.69 -56.12
C PRO A 177 -12.58 49.86 -54.90
N LEU A 178 -13.19 50.03 -53.73
CA LEU A 178 -12.54 50.18 -52.43
C LEU A 178 -12.44 48.80 -51.78
N SER A 179 -11.29 48.53 -51.18
CA SER A 179 -11.08 47.35 -50.33
C SER A 179 -11.00 47.84 -48.88
N ILE A 180 -11.67 47.13 -47.98
CA ILE A 180 -11.65 47.46 -46.55
C ILE A 180 -10.33 46.94 -45.97
N THR A 181 -9.60 47.82 -45.30
CA THR A 181 -8.32 47.50 -44.67
C THR A 181 -8.57 46.67 -43.41
N PRO A 182 -8.00 45.46 -43.30
CA PRO A 182 -8.19 44.59 -42.14
C PRO A 182 -7.61 45.18 -40.84
N VAL A 183 -8.22 44.84 -39.70
CA VAL A 183 -7.80 45.19 -38.34
C VAL A 183 -7.82 43.93 -37.50
N THR A 184 -6.66 43.51 -37.00
CA THR A 184 -6.56 42.26 -36.23
C THR A 184 -7.43 42.29 -34.98
N ASP A 185 -8.18 41.20 -34.76
CA ASP A 185 -9.03 40.98 -33.60
C ASP A 185 -8.40 40.09 -32.50
N PRO A 186 -8.94 40.13 -31.26
CA PRO A 186 -8.49 39.28 -30.18
C PRO A 186 -8.67 37.79 -30.46
N THR A 187 -7.59 37.02 -30.29
CA THR A 187 -7.61 35.57 -30.38
C THR A 187 -8.06 34.93 -29.07
N GLY A 188 -9.07 34.06 -29.13
CA GLY A 188 -9.48 33.22 -28.00
C GLY A 188 -8.42 32.17 -27.67
N ILE A 189 -8.07 32.06 -26.38
CA ILE A 189 -7.17 31.03 -25.86
C ILE A 189 -7.91 30.23 -24.79
N VAL A 190 -8.10 28.93 -25.02
CA VAL A 190 -8.76 28.01 -24.09
C VAL A 190 -7.72 27.06 -23.53
N ILE A 191 -7.55 27.06 -22.21
CA ILE A 191 -6.68 26.14 -21.49
C ILE A 191 -7.58 25.15 -20.74
N THR A 192 -7.44 23.85 -21.00
CA THR A 192 -8.22 22.80 -20.33
C THR A 192 -7.27 21.84 -19.61
N ALA A 193 -7.43 21.74 -18.30
CA ALA A 193 -6.71 20.83 -17.42
C ALA A 193 -7.71 20.25 -16.39
N PRO A 194 -8.00 18.95 -16.40
CA PRO A 194 -8.76 18.34 -15.30
C PRO A 194 -7.94 18.34 -14.01
N ALA A 195 -8.63 18.12 -12.89
CA ALA A 195 -7.95 17.81 -11.63
C ALA A 195 -7.40 16.38 -11.69
N VAL A 196 -6.25 16.18 -11.07
CA VAL A 196 -5.55 14.90 -10.97
C VAL A 196 -5.26 14.64 -9.51
N ASP A 197 -5.16 13.38 -9.09
CA ASP A 197 -4.61 13.06 -7.78
C ASP A 197 -3.08 13.23 -7.82
N GLU A 198 -2.44 13.50 -6.69
CA GLU A 198 -0.97 13.55 -6.62
C GLU A 198 -0.32 12.24 -7.07
N ASP A 199 1.00 12.29 -7.30
CA ASP A 199 1.79 11.22 -7.94
C ASP A 199 1.41 10.86 -9.39
N ASN A 200 0.40 11.51 -9.94
CA ASN A 200 -0.04 11.31 -11.31
C ASN A 200 0.27 12.54 -12.16
N PRO A 201 0.90 12.37 -13.34
CA PRO A 201 1.11 13.47 -14.26
C PRO A 201 -0.22 13.90 -14.90
N GLU A 202 -0.43 15.20 -15.05
CA GLU A 202 -1.62 15.78 -15.70
C GLU A 202 -1.29 16.29 -17.10
N THR A 203 -2.16 16.03 -18.08
CA THR A 203 -1.99 16.51 -19.45
C THR A 203 -3.05 17.55 -19.77
N PHE A 204 -2.60 18.80 -19.95
CA PHE A 204 -3.49 19.89 -20.32
C PHE A 204 -3.31 20.34 -21.77
N THR A 205 -4.40 20.90 -22.30
CA THR A 205 -4.54 21.29 -23.70
C THR A 205 -4.71 22.80 -23.80
N ILE A 206 -4.06 23.42 -24.78
CA ILE A 206 -4.23 24.82 -25.14
C ILE A 206 -4.70 24.86 -26.60
N ALA A 207 -5.87 25.46 -26.81
CA ALA A 207 -6.46 25.63 -28.13
C ALA A 207 -6.70 27.11 -28.42
N PHE A 208 -6.62 27.48 -29.69
CA PHE A 208 -6.77 28.85 -30.16
C PHE A 208 -7.98 28.96 -31.11
N SER A 209 -8.56 30.16 -31.19
CA SER A 209 -9.64 30.45 -32.13
C SER A 209 -9.73 31.95 -32.40
N ASN A 210 -9.94 32.35 -33.65
CA ASN A 210 -10.30 33.72 -34.00
C ASN A 210 -11.52 33.69 -34.92
N ALA A 211 -12.65 34.18 -34.43
CA ALA A 211 -13.92 34.11 -35.15
C ALA A 211 -14.12 35.27 -36.14
N ALA A 212 -13.46 36.41 -35.91
CA ALA A 212 -13.55 37.60 -36.75
C ALA A 212 -12.59 37.49 -37.95
N ASP A 213 -11.29 37.39 -37.69
CA ASP A 213 -10.24 37.31 -38.72
C ASP A 213 -10.19 35.97 -39.48
N THR A 214 -10.81 34.92 -38.94
CA THR A 214 -10.69 33.50 -39.35
C THR A 214 -9.27 32.92 -39.23
N THR A 215 -9.17 31.59 -39.04
CA THR A 215 -7.87 30.92 -38.82
C THR A 215 -6.91 31.05 -39.99
N ASP A 216 -7.40 31.07 -41.23
CA ASP A 216 -6.55 31.06 -42.44
C ASP A 216 -5.88 32.41 -42.71
N HIS A 217 -6.44 33.50 -42.20
CA HIS A 217 -5.90 34.84 -42.34
C HIS A 217 -5.28 35.38 -41.06
N THR A 218 -5.29 34.62 -39.95
CA THR A 218 -4.60 35.01 -38.71
C THR A 218 -3.24 34.34 -38.60
N ALA A 219 -2.17 35.11 -38.76
CA ALA A 219 -0.80 34.65 -38.55
C ALA A 219 -0.39 34.75 -37.07
N VAL A 220 0.28 33.71 -36.57
CA VAL A 220 0.94 33.75 -35.24
C VAL A 220 2.31 34.41 -35.40
N ILE A 221 2.53 35.52 -34.69
CA ILE A 221 3.79 36.27 -34.77
C ILE A 221 4.92 35.48 -34.11
N ASP A 222 6.05 35.42 -34.81
CA ASP A 222 7.26 34.67 -34.45
C ASP A 222 7.06 33.15 -34.26
N GLY A 223 5.86 32.63 -34.52
CA GLY A 223 5.49 31.24 -34.29
C GLY A 223 5.62 30.79 -32.83
N LYS A 224 5.42 31.71 -31.87
CA LYS A 224 5.68 31.49 -30.43
C LYS A 224 4.44 31.59 -29.55
N LEU A 225 4.35 30.65 -28.61
CA LEU A 225 3.45 30.73 -27.45
C LEU A 225 4.26 30.97 -26.18
N TYR A 226 3.87 31.95 -25.37
CA TYR A 226 4.55 32.30 -24.12
C TYR A 226 3.68 31.87 -22.94
N LEU A 227 4.23 31.05 -22.04
CA LEU A 227 3.52 30.51 -20.88
C LEU A 227 4.20 30.93 -19.58
N ARG A 228 3.44 31.55 -18.67
CA ARG A 228 3.83 31.63 -17.25
C ARG A 228 3.20 30.46 -16.52
N PHE A 229 4.03 29.71 -15.83
CA PHE A 229 3.65 28.56 -15.03
C PHE A 229 3.96 28.87 -13.57
N ASP A 230 3.00 28.59 -12.69
CA ASP A 230 3.10 28.87 -11.26
C ASP A 230 2.49 27.71 -10.46
N ASP A 231 3.34 26.94 -9.81
CA ASP A 231 2.99 25.86 -8.88
C ASP A 231 3.30 26.22 -7.42
N SER A 232 3.52 27.50 -7.11
CA SER A 232 3.78 27.95 -5.73
C SER A 232 2.59 27.76 -4.76
N GLY A 233 1.43 27.37 -5.29
CA GLY A 233 0.25 26.96 -4.53
C GLY A 233 0.23 25.47 -4.13
N MET A 234 1.27 24.71 -4.44
CA MET A 234 1.47 23.32 -3.99
C MET A 234 2.07 23.29 -2.57
N VAL A 235 1.83 22.20 -1.82
CA VAL A 235 2.47 21.96 -0.51
C VAL A 235 4.00 21.95 -0.67
N THR A 236 4.49 21.22 -1.67
CA THR A 236 5.87 21.28 -2.16
C THR A 236 5.88 21.68 -3.64
N ASP A 237 6.52 22.80 -3.96
CA ASP A 237 6.68 23.31 -5.32
C ASP A 237 7.86 22.65 -6.07
N GLY A 238 8.02 22.99 -7.35
CA GLY A 238 9.13 22.51 -8.18
C GLY A 238 8.77 21.33 -9.09
N GLY A 239 7.49 21.20 -9.44
CA GLY A 239 7.06 20.26 -10.47
C GLY A 239 7.64 20.60 -11.84
N THR A 240 7.55 19.67 -12.78
CA THR A 240 8.13 19.82 -14.12
C THR A 240 7.07 19.92 -15.19
N LEU A 241 7.31 20.77 -16.18
CA LEU A 241 6.44 20.96 -17.33
C LEU A 241 7.14 20.52 -18.63
N ALA A 242 6.48 19.68 -19.41
CA ALA A 242 7.03 19.11 -20.65
C ALA A 242 6.09 19.30 -21.84
N LEU A 243 6.66 19.64 -23.00
CA LEU A 243 5.94 19.70 -24.27
C LEU A 243 5.69 18.30 -24.84
N VAL A 244 4.42 17.96 -25.05
CA VAL A 244 4.00 16.69 -25.67
C VAL A 244 3.80 16.86 -27.16
N SER A 245 3.03 17.86 -27.58
CA SER A 245 2.73 18.13 -28.99
C SER A 245 2.26 19.56 -29.25
N GLY A 246 2.12 19.93 -30.53
CA GLY A 246 1.65 21.25 -30.97
C GLY A 246 2.75 22.32 -31.04
N GLY A 247 4.01 21.97 -30.82
CA GLY A 247 5.16 22.85 -31.01
C GLY A 247 6.40 22.06 -31.41
N SER A 248 7.47 22.77 -31.79
CA SER A 248 8.75 22.20 -32.19
C SER A 248 9.74 22.09 -31.04
N SER A 249 9.71 23.05 -30.11
CA SER A 249 10.58 23.07 -28.92
C SER A 249 9.94 23.91 -27.82
N MET A 250 10.34 23.65 -26.58
CA MET A 250 10.01 24.46 -25.40
C MET A 250 11.32 24.87 -24.72
N THR A 251 11.46 26.16 -24.41
CA THR A 251 12.62 26.70 -23.70
C THR A 251 12.19 27.63 -22.57
N HIS A 252 12.95 27.63 -21.48
CA HIS A 252 12.71 28.54 -20.36
C HIS A 252 13.55 29.81 -20.55
N LEU A 253 12.90 30.96 -20.64
CA LEU A 253 13.52 32.25 -20.95
C LEU A 253 12.96 33.36 -20.06
N ASN A 254 13.83 34.28 -19.64
CA ASN A 254 13.40 35.56 -19.07
C ASN A 254 13.17 36.55 -20.21
N ILE A 255 11.94 37.01 -20.36
CA ILE A 255 11.54 38.02 -21.36
C ILE A 255 11.61 39.39 -20.69
N SER A 256 12.28 40.33 -21.36
CA SER A 256 12.38 41.73 -20.98
C SER A 256 12.33 42.63 -22.21
N ASP A 257 11.86 43.87 -22.05
CA ASP A 257 11.80 44.89 -23.09
C ASP A 257 10.91 44.54 -24.30
N ASP A 258 10.00 43.57 -24.18
CA ASP A 258 8.96 43.32 -25.18
C ASP A 258 7.73 44.22 -24.88
N PRO A 259 7.31 45.09 -25.81
CA PRO A 259 6.23 46.05 -25.56
C PRO A 259 4.86 45.39 -25.36
N GLU A 260 4.68 44.14 -25.75
CA GLU A 260 3.38 43.45 -25.77
C GLU A 260 3.34 42.22 -24.84
N ILE A 261 4.49 41.64 -24.50
CA ILE A 261 4.62 40.56 -23.49
C ILE A 261 5.19 41.16 -22.20
N PRO A 262 4.48 41.07 -21.06
CA PRO A 262 5.00 41.59 -19.80
C PRO A 262 6.32 40.94 -19.38
N ASP A 263 7.25 41.73 -18.83
CA ASP A 263 8.53 41.22 -18.33
C ASP A 263 8.36 40.10 -17.30
N GLY A 264 9.14 39.02 -17.41
CA GLY A 264 9.11 37.89 -16.48
C GLY A 264 9.71 36.60 -17.05
N ASP A 265 9.62 35.52 -16.29
CA ASP A 265 10.06 34.18 -16.69
C ASP A 265 8.95 33.42 -17.41
N TYR A 266 9.29 32.77 -18.52
CA TYR A 266 8.35 32.11 -19.41
C TYR A 266 8.89 30.79 -19.96
N TYR A 267 8.00 29.81 -20.08
CA TYR A 267 8.17 28.71 -21.03
C TYR A 267 7.72 29.19 -22.41
N VAL A 268 8.67 29.29 -23.34
CA VAL A 268 8.44 29.71 -24.72
C VAL A 268 8.39 28.48 -25.61
N ILE A 269 7.26 28.26 -26.26
CA ILE A 269 7.06 27.18 -27.22
C ILE A 269 7.18 27.74 -28.62
N ASP A 270 8.14 27.22 -29.40
CA ASP A 270 8.32 27.58 -30.81
C ASP A 270 7.51 26.63 -31.71
N GLY A 271 7.24 27.08 -32.94
CA GLY A 271 6.63 26.27 -33.99
C GLY A 271 5.11 26.24 -33.97
N ILE A 272 4.46 27.26 -33.40
CA ILE A 272 3.02 27.48 -33.52
C ILE A 272 2.74 28.11 -34.88
N THR A 273 2.32 27.31 -35.87
CA THR A 273 2.23 27.78 -37.27
C THR A 273 0.85 28.31 -37.67
N SER A 274 -0.21 27.96 -36.94
CA SER A 274 -1.58 28.42 -37.19
C SER A 274 -2.45 28.25 -35.93
N LEU A 275 -3.64 28.88 -35.90
CA LEU A 275 -4.57 28.75 -34.77
C LEU A 275 -5.22 27.36 -34.65
N ASP A 276 -5.16 26.51 -35.69
CA ASP A 276 -5.60 25.11 -35.60
C ASP A 276 -4.65 24.23 -34.76
N THR A 277 -3.48 24.77 -34.40
CA THR A 277 -2.49 24.06 -33.58
C THR A 277 -3.04 23.87 -32.17
N VAL A 278 -3.20 22.62 -31.74
CA VAL A 278 -3.51 22.29 -30.35
C VAL A 278 -2.22 21.92 -29.63
N VAL A 279 -1.85 22.71 -28.63
CA VAL A 279 -0.66 22.46 -27.81
C VAL A 279 -1.05 21.54 -26.64
N GLN A 280 -0.27 20.48 -26.44
CA GLN A 280 -0.43 19.57 -25.30
C GLN A 280 0.82 19.58 -24.45
N LEU A 281 0.63 19.72 -23.14
CA LEU A 281 1.68 19.79 -22.15
C LEU A 281 1.39 18.79 -21.04
N THR A 282 2.43 18.19 -20.48
CA THR A 282 2.34 17.35 -19.30
C THR A 282 3.00 18.06 -18.13
N TYR A 283 2.27 18.21 -17.03
CA TYR A 283 2.79 18.61 -15.74
C TYR A 283 2.98 17.38 -14.85
N THR A 284 4.13 17.27 -14.21
CA THR A 284 4.43 16.24 -13.23
C THR A 284 4.77 16.92 -11.90
N PRO A 285 3.90 16.81 -10.87
CA PRO A 285 4.19 17.38 -9.56
C PRO A 285 5.40 16.68 -8.91
N VAL A 286 5.96 17.29 -7.86
CA VAL A 286 6.85 16.58 -6.92
C VAL A 286 6.06 15.43 -6.27
N GLY A 287 6.74 14.35 -5.87
CA GLY A 287 6.07 13.21 -5.22
C GLY A 287 5.26 13.66 -4.00
N ASN A 288 4.06 13.09 -3.83
CA ASN A 288 3.08 13.40 -2.79
C ASN A 288 2.64 14.87 -2.68
N ALA A 289 3.04 15.73 -3.63
CA ALA A 289 2.69 17.13 -3.57
C ALA A 289 1.28 17.36 -4.12
N SER A 290 0.44 18.01 -3.33
CA SER A 290 -0.90 18.48 -3.71
C SER A 290 -1.03 20.00 -3.64
N GLY A 291 -2.08 20.54 -4.27
CA GLY A 291 -2.40 21.97 -4.24
C GLY A 291 -2.85 22.52 -5.58
N ASN A 292 -2.68 23.83 -5.77
CA ASN A 292 -3.18 24.53 -6.96
C ASN A 292 -2.05 24.97 -7.88
N VAL A 293 -2.23 24.68 -9.17
CA VAL A 293 -1.31 25.07 -10.25
C VAL A 293 -2.00 26.08 -11.15
N SER A 294 -1.31 27.15 -11.53
CA SER A 294 -1.79 28.16 -12.47
C SER A 294 -0.93 28.24 -13.72
N LEU A 295 -1.60 28.35 -14.87
CA LEU A 295 -0.98 28.57 -16.16
C LEU A 295 -1.59 29.80 -16.83
N LYS A 296 -0.73 30.73 -17.26
CA LYS A 296 -1.13 31.88 -18.06
C LYS A 296 -0.44 31.87 -19.41
N ALA A 297 -1.23 31.84 -20.47
CA ALA A 297 -0.77 31.82 -21.86
C ALA A 297 -0.89 33.19 -22.52
N TYR A 298 0.07 33.53 -23.37
CA TYR A 298 0.08 34.73 -24.22
C TYR A 298 0.41 34.33 -25.66
N LEU A 299 -0.40 34.80 -26.61
CA LEU A 299 -0.21 34.57 -28.03
C LEU A 299 -0.30 35.90 -28.78
N LYS A 300 0.66 36.14 -29.67
CA LYS A 300 0.67 37.30 -30.57
C LYS A 300 0.11 36.90 -31.92
N THR A 301 -0.87 37.64 -32.40
CA THR A 301 -1.49 37.40 -33.69
C THR A 301 -1.57 38.67 -34.53
N GLN A 302 -1.54 38.48 -35.84
CA GLN A 302 -1.75 39.52 -36.82
C GLN A 302 -2.57 38.94 -37.96
N GLU A 303 -3.66 39.60 -38.29
CA GLU A 303 -4.44 39.31 -39.48
C GLU A 303 -3.67 39.73 -40.74
N GLU A 304 -3.80 38.94 -41.81
CA GLU A 304 -3.23 39.23 -43.11
C GLU A 304 -3.66 40.63 -43.60
N TYR A 305 -2.68 41.43 -44.03
CA TYR A 305 -2.84 42.83 -44.45
C TYR A 305 -3.23 43.84 -43.36
N ALA A 306 -3.45 43.43 -42.11
CA ALA A 306 -3.64 44.36 -40.99
C ALA A 306 -2.31 45.00 -40.56
N ALA A 307 -2.37 46.24 -40.08
CA ALA A 307 -1.18 46.96 -39.60
C ALA A 307 -0.87 46.73 -38.11
N ASN A 308 -1.89 46.40 -37.31
CA ASN A 308 -1.77 46.15 -35.87
C ASN A 308 -1.40 44.70 -35.59
N VAL A 309 -0.71 44.49 -34.47
CA VAL A 309 -0.50 43.18 -33.84
C VAL A 309 -1.26 43.21 -32.52
N LEU A 310 -1.92 42.11 -32.16
CA LEU A 310 -2.57 41.98 -30.87
C LEU A 310 -1.96 40.82 -30.06
N THR A 311 -1.79 41.07 -28.76
CA THR A 311 -1.43 40.03 -27.80
C THR A 311 -2.65 39.64 -26.99
N SER A 312 -3.10 38.41 -27.20
CA SER A 312 -4.18 37.82 -26.42
C SER A 312 -3.62 36.97 -25.30
N ASN A 313 -4.32 36.90 -24.17
CA ASN A 313 -3.90 36.08 -23.04
C ASN A 313 -5.08 35.42 -22.32
N SER A 314 -4.80 34.29 -21.68
CA SER A 314 -5.78 33.54 -20.88
C SER A 314 -5.09 32.88 -19.71
N THR A 315 -5.82 32.70 -18.60
CA THR A 315 -5.32 32.06 -17.39
C THR A 315 -6.26 30.94 -16.99
N ALA A 316 -5.71 29.79 -16.64
CA ALA A 316 -6.45 28.70 -16.01
C ALA A 316 -5.70 28.21 -14.78
N SER A 317 -6.44 27.55 -13.89
CA SER A 317 -5.89 26.85 -12.75
C SER A 317 -6.54 25.49 -12.62
N PHE A 318 -5.78 24.51 -12.13
CA PHE A 318 -6.26 23.18 -11.81
C PHE A 318 -5.67 22.73 -10.48
N VAL A 319 -6.29 21.70 -9.91
CA VAL A 319 -5.95 21.17 -8.59
C VAL A 319 -5.30 19.81 -8.76
N VAL A 320 -4.18 19.62 -8.06
CA VAL A 320 -3.64 18.30 -7.74
C VAL A 320 -4.23 17.92 -6.39
N ASN A 321 -5.07 16.90 -6.35
CA ASN A 321 -5.78 16.47 -5.16
C ASN A 321 -4.81 15.73 -4.22
N PRO A 322 -4.87 16.00 -2.92
CA PRO A 322 -4.15 15.23 -1.91
C PRO A 322 -4.64 13.78 -1.86
N VAL A 323 -3.73 12.85 -1.63
CA VAL A 323 -3.94 11.43 -1.40
C VAL A 323 -3.34 11.08 -0.03
N ASN A 324 -3.78 9.97 0.56
CA ASN A 324 -3.15 9.42 1.75
C ASN A 324 -2.54 8.08 1.33
N ASP A 325 -1.24 8.06 1.15
CA ASP A 325 -0.44 6.96 0.64
C ASP A 325 -0.14 5.90 1.69
N GLY A 326 -0.37 6.23 2.97
CA GLY A 326 -0.37 5.26 4.05
C GLY A 326 0.97 5.10 4.73
N TYR A 327 1.07 4.04 5.54
CA TYR A 327 2.31 3.67 6.20
C TYR A 327 2.88 2.39 5.60
N SER A 328 4.17 2.38 5.27
CA SER A 328 4.90 1.19 4.82
C SER A 328 5.39 0.41 6.03
N ILE A 329 4.85 -0.80 6.24
CA ILE A 329 5.29 -1.74 7.28
C ILE A 329 5.94 -2.93 6.57
N GLY A 330 7.26 -3.07 6.70
CA GLY A 330 7.94 -4.25 6.19
C GLY A 330 7.82 -5.46 7.14
N ALA A 331 8.45 -6.59 6.78
CA ALA A 331 8.43 -7.79 7.61
C ALA A 331 9.03 -7.53 9.01
N ILE A 332 8.21 -7.67 10.04
CA ILE A 332 8.60 -7.47 11.44
C ILE A 332 9.31 -8.73 11.93
N ILE A 333 10.47 -8.56 12.56
CA ILE A 333 11.21 -9.65 13.19
C ILE A 333 11.06 -9.48 14.71
N ALA A 334 10.51 -10.49 15.38
CA ALA A 334 10.33 -10.50 16.82
C ALA A 334 10.81 -11.85 17.38
N ALA A 335 12.07 -11.87 17.81
CA ALA A 335 12.71 -13.08 18.34
C ALA A 335 13.60 -12.70 19.52
N GLY A 336 13.49 -13.44 20.62
CA GLY A 336 14.30 -13.22 21.82
C GLY A 336 13.97 -14.21 22.91
N ASP A 337 14.78 -14.17 23.96
CA ASP A 337 14.68 -15.08 25.10
C ASP A 337 13.40 -14.83 25.89
N GLU A 338 12.82 -15.88 26.44
CA GLU A 338 11.76 -15.76 27.44
C GLU A 338 12.21 -14.92 28.66
N ASP A 339 11.26 -14.55 29.51
CA ASP A 339 11.45 -13.63 30.64
C ASP A 339 11.96 -12.21 30.30
N THR A 340 12.33 -11.96 29.03
CA THR A 340 12.81 -10.68 28.55
C THR A 340 11.76 -9.92 27.72
N LEU A 341 12.06 -8.65 27.43
CA LEU A 341 11.30 -7.88 26.45
C LEU A 341 11.82 -8.20 25.04
N ILE A 342 10.98 -8.83 24.23
CA ILE A 342 11.31 -9.19 22.85
C ILE A 342 10.95 -8.03 21.94
N GLN A 343 11.97 -7.35 21.41
CA GLN A 343 11.79 -6.18 20.56
C GLN A 343 11.22 -6.53 19.18
N LEU A 344 10.24 -5.75 18.73
CA LEU A 344 9.78 -5.74 17.34
C LEU A 344 10.80 -4.95 16.51
N SER A 345 11.51 -5.66 15.62
CA SER A 345 12.50 -5.06 14.73
C SER A 345 11.91 -4.81 13.36
N PHE A 346 12.01 -3.56 12.90
CA PHE A 346 11.50 -3.11 11.61
C PHE A 346 12.62 -2.99 10.57
N PRO A 347 12.36 -3.35 9.29
CA PRO A 347 13.35 -3.15 8.25
C PRO A 347 13.53 -1.66 7.93
N PRO A 348 14.72 -1.26 7.42
CA PRO A 348 14.94 0.09 6.93
C PRO A 348 13.90 0.49 5.87
N GLY A 349 13.40 1.72 5.96
CA GLY A 349 12.37 2.23 5.05
C GLY A 349 10.93 1.98 5.50
N SER A 350 10.71 1.42 6.69
CA SER A 350 9.39 1.48 7.35
C SER A 350 9.11 2.93 7.78
N GLY A 351 7.92 3.45 7.50
CA GLY A 351 7.62 4.88 7.65
C GLY A 351 6.37 5.29 6.88
N LEU A 352 5.99 6.56 6.97
CA LEU A 352 4.99 7.15 6.07
C LEU A 352 5.49 7.08 4.63
N ALA A 353 4.58 6.79 3.70
CA ALA A 353 4.87 6.79 2.27
C ALA A 353 4.78 8.22 1.68
N ASP A 354 5.37 9.19 2.38
CA ASP A 354 5.24 10.62 2.15
C ASP A 354 6.62 11.27 2.00
N SER A 355 6.81 12.01 0.91
CA SER A 355 8.04 12.72 0.58
C SER A 355 7.94 14.25 0.68
N ASP A 356 6.75 14.78 0.92
CA ASP A 356 6.45 16.22 0.95
C ASP A 356 6.05 16.71 2.36
N GLY A 357 5.79 15.79 3.29
CA GLY A 357 5.50 16.05 4.70
C GLY A 357 4.04 16.42 4.96
N SER A 358 3.14 16.17 4.01
CA SER A 358 1.70 16.40 4.12
C SER A 358 0.99 15.38 5.00
N GLU A 359 1.59 14.21 5.24
CA GLU A 359 0.99 13.13 6.01
C GLU A 359 1.52 13.02 7.45
N GLU A 360 0.68 12.46 8.33
CA GLU A 360 1.05 12.17 9.72
C GLU A 360 0.51 10.80 10.16
N VAL A 361 1.23 10.12 11.06
CA VAL A 361 0.67 8.99 11.80
C VAL A 361 -0.22 9.55 12.91
N VAL A 362 -1.42 8.99 13.07
CA VAL A 362 -2.36 9.43 14.12
C VAL A 362 -2.56 8.41 15.23
N SER A 363 -2.31 7.13 14.94
CA SER A 363 -2.46 6.05 15.90
C SER A 363 -1.71 4.81 15.42
N ALA A 364 -1.20 4.02 16.37
CA ALA A 364 -0.65 2.70 16.11
C ALA A 364 -1.07 1.71 17.19
N MET A 365 -1.19 0.44 16.84
CA MET A 365 -1.66 -0.60 17.73
C MET A 365 -1.09 -1.97 17.40
N VAL A 366 -0.80 -2.76 18.43
CA VAL A 366 -0.49 -4.18 18.31
C VAL A 366 -1.75 -4.96 18.69
N GLU A 367 -2.28 -5.70 17.73
CA GLU A 367 -3.53 -6.46 17.82
C GLU A 367 -3.26 -7.96 17.94
N HIS A 368 -4.30 -8.69 18.37
CA HIS A 368 -4.28 -10.14 18.59
C HIS A 368 -3.17 -10.60 19.56
N VAL A 369 -2.86 -9.77 20.56
CA VAL A 369 -1.89 -10.11 21.60
C VAL A 369 -2.52 -11.13 22.56
N PRO A 370 -1.95 -12.32 22.75
CA PRO A 370 -2.57 -13.33 23.60
C PRO A 370 -2.74 -12.88 25.05
N ASP A 371 -3.60 -13.57 25.79
CA ASP A 371 -3.76 -13.32 27.22
C ASP A 371 -2.45 -13.61 27.98
N GLY A 372 -2.11 -12.76 28.93
CA GLY A 372 -0.86 -12.85 29.71
C GLY A 372 0.34 -12.13 29.08
N TYR A 373 0.31 -11.85 27.77
CA TYR A 373 1.36 -11.10 27.08
C TYR A 373 1.17 -9.59 27.29
N LEU A 374 2.29 -8.88 27.43
CA LEU A 374 2.31 -7.43 27.64
C LEU A 374 3.01 -6.74 26.46
N VAL A 375 2.50 -5.58 26.05
CA VAL A 375 3.19 -4.74 25.05
C VAL A 375 3.80 -3.55 25.76
N CYS A 376 5.08 -3.30 25.51
CA CYS A 376 5.83 -2.17 26.05
C CYS A 376 6.39 -1.30 24.92
N TYR A 377 6.58 -0.02 25.20
CA TYR A 377 7.15 0.94 24.26
C TYR A 377 8.07 1.94 24.97
N GLY A 378 8.99 2.58 24.24
CA GLY A 378 9.88 3.61 24.76
C GLY A 378 10.97 3.98 23.76
N THR A 379 12.04 4.62 24.24
CA THR A 379 13.23 4.94 23.42
C THR A 379 14.26 3.80 23.38
N ALA A 380 14.24 2.93 24.40
CA ALA A 380 15.13 1.80 24.59
C ALA A 380 14.56 0.84 25.64
N SER A 381 15.10 -0.38 25.71
CA SER A 381 14.65 -1.45 26.63
C SER A 381 14.57 -1.03 28.11
N ASP A 382 15.54 -0.26 28.61
CA ASP A 382 15.60 0.20 30.00
C ASP A 382 14.59 1.30 30.36
N SER A 383 14.13 2.03 29.34
CA SER A 383 13.14 3.10 29.43
C SER A 383 11.71 2.65 29.06
N ALA A 384 11.55 1.39 28.66
CA ALA A 384 10.29 0.88 28.16
C ALA A 384 9.20 0.89 29.25
N VAL A 385 8.01 1.36 28.88
CA VAL A 385 6.83 1.41 29.73
C VAL A 385 5.68 0.63 29.09
N LEU A 386 4.74 0.20 29.92
CA LEU A 386 3.59 -0.58 29.47
C LEU A 386 2.67 0.26 28.56
N ALA A 387 2.32 -0.28 27.39
CA ALA A 387 1.34 0.29 26.47
C ALA A 387 -0.09 0.21 27.05
N ILE A 388 -1.05 0.87 26.41
CA ILE A 388 -2.44 0.88 26.88
C ILE A 388 -3.20 -0.29 26.26
N ASN A 389 -3.59 -1.27 27.07
CA ASN A 389 -4.51 -2.34 26.64
C ASN A 389 -5.94 -1.81 26.54
N THR A 390 -6.55 -1.91 25.35
CA THR A 390 -7.93 -1.46 25.06
C THR A 390 -8.99 -2.55 25.18
N GLY A 391 -8.60 -3.77 25.54
CA GLY A 391 -9.44 -4.94 25.66
C GLY A 391 -9.23 -5.96 24.53
N SER A 392 -9.95 -7.08 24.66
CA SER A 392 -9.93 -8.19 23.70
C SER A 392 -11.22 -8.22 22.87
N ASP A 393 -11.12 -8.68 21.62
CA ASP A 393 -12.21 -8.85 20.66
C ASP A 393 -12.51 -10.33 20.33
N ASP A 394 -12.22 -11.23 21.27
CA ASP A 394 -12.20 -12.70 21.12
C ASP A 394 -11.04 -13.24 20.25
N SER A 395 -10.30 -12.39 19.53
CA SER A 395 -9.10 -12.78 18.75
C SER A 395 -7.78 -12.45 19.47
N GLY A 396 -7.86 -11.83 20.65
CA GLY A 396 -6.73 -11.41 21.48
C GLY A 396 -6.86 -9.94 21.92
N ASN A 397 -5.94 -9.48 22.75
CA ASN A 397 -5.90 -8.11 23.25
C ASN A 397 -5.34 -7.14 22.21
N THR A 398 -5.90 -5.93 22.17
CA THR A 398 -5.35 -4.81 21.40
C THR A 398 -4.67 -3.80 22.30
N TRP A 399 -3.44 -3.44 21.96
CA TRP A 399 -2.60 -2.51 22.70
C TRP A 399 -2.29 -1.28 21.86
N VAL A 400 -2.66 -0.11 22.35
CA VAL A 400 -2.39 1.18 21.68
C VAL A 400 -0.99 1.65 22.02
N LEU A 401 -0.23 1.97 20.98
CA LEU A 401 1.11 2.54 21.05
C LEU A 401 1.01 4.06 20.95
N PRO A 402 1.41 4.80 21.99
CA PRO A 402 1.56 6.25 21.90
C PRO A 402 2.63 6.60 20.86
N LEU A 403 2.38 7.64 20.07
CA LEU A 403 3.36 8.18 19.14
C LEU A 403 4.36 9.10 19.87
N ASP A 404 5.54 9.23 19.29
CA ASP A 404 6.52 10.21 19.74
C ASP A 404 6.06 11.65 19.41
N PRO A 405 6.65 12.68 20.05
CA PRO A 405 6.20 14.07 19.88
C PRO A 405 6.26 14.62 18.45
N ASP A 406 7.07 14.01 17.58
CA ASP A 406 7.19 14.30 16.15
C ASP A 406 6.25 13.46 15.27
N GLY A 407 5.39 12.63 15.87
CA GLY A 407 4.39 11.84 15.17
C GLY A 407 4.92 10.50 14.64
N THR A 408 6.13 10.07 15.00
CA THR A 408 6.64 8.75 14.62
C THR A 408 6.18 7.66 15.60
N LEU A 409 6.34 6.40 15.19
CA LEU A 409 6.25 5.28 16.13
C LEU A 409 7.42 5.35 17.13
N PRO A 410 7.23 4.84 18.36
CA PRO A 410 8.32 4.70 19.33
C PRO A 410 9.51 3.92 18.77
N ASP A 411 10.73 4.41 19.03
CA ASP A 411 11.99 3.74 18.64
C ASP A 411 12.10 2.30 19.16
N TYR A 412 11.50 2.01 20.31
CA TYR A 412 11.47 0.69 20.92
C TYR A 412 10.03 0.25 21.19
N ILE A 413 9.62 -0.83 20.54
CA ILE A 413 8.36 -1.54 20.81
C ILE A 413 8.73 -2.99 21.09
N ALA A 414 8.20 -3.57 22.16
CA ALA A 414 8.52 -4.94 22.54
C ALA A 414 7.30 -5.65 23.13
N VAL A 415 7.32 -6.98 23.06
CA VAL A 415 6.35 -7.85 23.71
C VAL A 415 7.06 -8.58 24.85
N LYS A 416 6.45 -8.59 26.04
CA LYS A 416 6.86 -9.45 27.15
C LYS A 416 5.92 -10.67 27.19
N PRO A 417 6.43 -11.90 26.97
CA PRO A 417 5.65 -13.10 27.24
C PRO A 417 5.35 -13.24 28.74
N PRO A 418 4.43 -14.13 29.13
CA PRO A 418 4.35 -14.66 30.49
C PRO A 418 5.73 -15.19 30.94
N GLU A 419 5.96 -15.24 32.25
CA GLU A 419 7.18 -15.86 32.79
C GLU A 419 7.23 -17.33 32.37
N ASP A 420 8.43 -17.80 32.06
CA ASP A 420 8.76 -19.18 31.72
C ASP A 420 7.99 -19.73 30.48
N ALA A 421 7.41 -18.86 29.65
CA ALA A 421 6.64 -19.26 28.48
C ALA A 421 7.47 -19.14 27.20
N SER A 422 7.70 -20.27 26.53
CA SER A 422 8.53 -20.36 25.32
C SER A 422 7.74 -20.82 24.07
N GLY A 423 8.33 -20.60 22.89
CA GLY A 423 7.78 -21.02 21.58
C GLY A 423 7.24 -19.93 20.67
N THR A 424 6.52 -20.34 19.61
CA THR A 424 6.06 -19.43 18.54
C THR A 424 4.61 -19.01 18.76
N VAL A 425 4.38 -17.70 18.80
CA VAL A 425 3.04 -17.09 18.77
C VAL A 425 2.78 -16.49 17.40
N SER A 426 1.85 -17.07 16.65
CA SER A 426 1.45 -16.58 15.32
C SER A 426 0.21 -15.69 15.40
N GLY A 427 0.04 -14.81 14.40
CA GLY A 427 -1.20 -14.04 14.19
C GLY A 427 -1.26 -12.68 14.87
N MET A 428 -0.20 -12.28 15.58
CA MET A 428 -0.06 -10.90 16.07
C MET A 428 0.04 -9.93 14.89
N LYS A 429 -0.47 -8.71 15.05
CA LYS A 429 -0.57 -7.75 13.93
C LYS A 429 -0.27 -6.34 14.39
N LEU A 430 0.63 -5.65 13.71
CA LEU A 430 0.82 -4.21 13.88
C LEU A 430 -0.06 -3.48 12.88
N THR A 431 -0.86 -2.53 13.36
CA THR A 431 -1.68 -1.65 12.54
C THR A 431 -1.33 -0.18 12.82
N VAL A 432 -1.10 0.58 11.76
CA VAL A 432 -0.78 2.01 11.80
C VAL A 432 -1.84 2.77 10.99
N LEU A 433 -2.41 3.81 11.60
CA LEU A 433 -3.34 4.72 10.96
C LEU A 433 -2.61 6.00 10.57
N SER A 434 -2.61 6.33 9.29
CA SER A 434 -2.08 7.60 8.75
C SER A 434 -3.22 8.53 8.35
N LYS A 435 -2.90 9.82 8.30
CA LYS A 435 -3.79 10.88 7.86
C LYS A 435 -3.05 11.82 6.94
N GLU A 436 -3.69 12.14 5.82
CA GLU A 436 -3.33 13.27 4.99
C GLU A 436 -3.95 14.56 5.57
N ASN A 437 -3.15 15.61 5.75
CA ASN A 437 -3.55 16.82 6.46
C ASN A 437 -4.70 17.59 5.79
N ALA A 438 -4.76 17.57 4.46
CA ALA A 438 -5.84 18.19 3.69
C ALA A 438 -7.12 17.33 3.67
N LEU A 439 -7.07 16.08 4.14
CA LEU A 439 -8.19 15.14 4.16
C LEU A 439 -8.66 14.80 5.59
N THR A 440 -9.89 14.32 5.69
CA THR A 440 -10.44 13.78 6.95
C THR A 440 -10.39 12.26 7.04
N GLY A 441 -10.10 11.59 5.92
CA GLY A 441 -10.04 10.13 5.83
C GLY A 441 -8.75 9.60 6.45
N LEU A 442 -8.86 8.49 7.18
CA LEU A 442 -7.71 7.74 7.66
C LEU A 442 -7.46 6.54 6.74
N VAL A 443 -6.19 6.21 6.53
CA VAL A 443 -5.76 4.98 5.87
C VAL A 443 -5.16 4.05 6.92
N SER A 444 -5.49 2.77 6.80
CA SER A 444 -5.00 1.73 7.71
C SER A 444 -4.01 0.84 6.99
N SER A 445 -2.78 0.80 7.49
CA SER A 445 -1.73 -0.12 7.06
C SER A 445 -1.50 -1.15 8.17
N SER A 446 -1.44 -2.43 7.80
CA SER A 446 -1.26 -3.51 8.78
C SER A 446 -0.30 -4.59 8.31
N GLN A 447 0.47 -5.16 9.23
CA GLN A 447 1.39 -6.27 8.99
C GLN A 447 1.27 -7.31 10.10
N GLU A 448 1.01 -8.56 9.71
CA GLU A 448 1.06 -9.70 10.63
C GLU A 448 2.51 -10.12 10.87
N PHE A 449 2.78 -10.63 12.08
CA PHE A 449 4.10 -11.13 12.46
C PHE A 449 3.97 -12.28 13.46
N GLU A 450 5.05 -13.06 13.56
CA GLU A 450 5.20 -14.09 14.58
C GLU A 450 6.16 -13.60 15.66
N LEU A 451 5.84 -13.93 16.91
CA LEU A 451 6.73 -13.75 18.04
C LEU A 451 7.39 -15.10 18.34
N HIS A 452 8.71 -15.14 18.25
CA HIS A 452 9.53 -16.31 18.56
C HIS A 452 10.16 -16.13 19.94
N VAL A 453 9.61 -16.82 20.93
CA VAL A 453 10.16 -16.82 22.29
C VAL A 453 11.12 -18.00 22.42
N MET A 454 12.40 -17.69 22.62
CA MET A 454 13.46 -18.69 22.72
C MET A 454 13.47 -19.28 24.14
N PRO A 455 13.50 -20.61 24.28
CA PRO A 455 13.55 -21.29 25.58
C PRO A 455 14.85 -21.01 26.33
N VAL A 456 14.76 -20.79 27.64
CA VAL A 456 15.88 -20.54 28.55
C VAL A 456 15.70 -21.33 29.84
N ALA A 457 16.52 -22.36 29.99
CA ALA A 457 16.50 -23.22 31.17
C ALA A 457 16.73 -22.44 32.49
N ASP A 458 15.82 -22.63 33.43
CA ASP A 458 15.84 -22.12 34.79
C ASP A 458 16.64 -23.04 35.72
N PRO A 459 17.51 -22.52 36.59
CA PRO A 459 18.21 -23.38 37.53
C PRO A 459 17.22 -24.08 38.48
N ALA A 460 17.48 -25.36 38.76
CA ALA A 460 16.79 -26.07 39.82
C ALA A 460 16.91 -25.31 41.16
N ASP A 461 15.81 -25.20 41.91
CA ASP A 461 15.82 -24.43 43.15
C ASP A 461 16.56 -25.21 44.26
N PRO A 462 17.68 -24.69 44.81
CA PRO A 462 18.44 -25.37 45.86
C PRO A 462 17.64 -25.57 47.16
N ASP A 463 16.70 -24.69 47.48
CA ASP A 463 15.86 -24.82 48.68
C ASP A 463 14.84 -25.96 48.54
N TYR A 464 14.53 -26.34 47.29
CA TYR A 464 13.62 -27.43 46.92
C TYR A 464 14.32 -28.56 46.16
N PHE A 465 15.61 -28.78 46.42
CA PHE A 465 16.31 -30.00 46.03
C PHE A 465 16.87 -30.69 47.27
N ASN A 466 16.03 -31.50 47.92
CA ASN A 466 16.35 -32.14 49.19
C ASN A 466 16.24 -33.67 49.12
N PRO A 467 17.20 -34.37 48.48
CA PRO A 467 17.19 -35.82 48.47
C PRO A 467 17.19 -36.38 49.89
N THR A 468 16.29 -37.33 50.15
CA THR A 468 16.13 -37.96 51.45
C THR A 468 16.54 -39.42 51.41
N LYS A 469 16.83 -39.97 52.59
CA LYS A 469 17.20 -41.37 52.75
C LYS A 469 16.20 -42.27 52.04
N THR A 470 16.71 -43.13 51.18
CA THR A 470 15.96 -44.14 50.44
C THR A 470 16.39 -45.53 50.92
N PHE A 471 15.43 -46.45 51.03
CA PHE A 471 15.71 -47.82 51.43
C PHE A 471 14.72 -48.79 50.82
N GLY A 472 15.13 -50.04 50.67
CA GLY A 472 14.30 -51.12 50.14
C GLY A 472 15.00 -52.47 50.24
N THR A 473 14.41 -53.47 49.60
CA THR A 473 15.01 -54.80 49.45
C THR A 473 15.58 -54.91 48.05
N GLU A 474 16.68 -55.63 47.91
CA GLU A 474 17.24 -55.99 46.62
C GLU A 474 16.21 -56.78 45.79
N GLY A 475 16.14 -56.53 44.49
CA GLY A 475 15.12 -57.09 43.59
C GLY A 475 13.85 -56.23 43.48
N ASP A 476 13.56 -55.37 44.47
CA ASP A 476 12.46 -54.42 44.38
C ASP A 476 12.86 -53.17 43.58
N LEU A 477 11.89 -52.53 42.93
CA LEU A 477 12.04 -51.16 42.45
C LEU A 477 12.03 -50.18 43.64
N ILE A 478 13.15 -49.53 43.90
CA ILE A 478 13.32 -48.68 45.08
C ILE A 478 13.11 -47.20 44.72
N PRO A 479 12.15 -46.49 45.33
CA PRO A 479 11.84 -45.10 45.00
C PRO A 479 12.97 -44.14 45.41
N LEU A 480 13.40 -43.29 44.48
CA LEU A 480 14.35 -42.21 44.71
C LEU A 480 13.61 -40.96 45.21
N ASN A 481 13.73 -40.67 46.50
CA ASN A 481 13.07 -39.51 47.12
C ASN A 481 13.91 -38.24 46.95
N LEU A 482 13.98 -37.73 45.70
CA LEU A 482 14.81 -36.55 45.36
C LEU A 482 14.24 -35.25 45.93
N ASN A 483 12.92 -35.14 46.05
CA ASN A 483 12.21 -33.91 46.46
C ASN A 483 12.72 -32.71 45.67
N LEU A 484 12.72 -32.82 44.33
CA LEU A 484 13.13 -31.77 43.38
C LEU A 484 11.89 -31.04 42.87
N ILE A 485 11.93 -29.70 42.87
CA ILE A 485 10.94 -28.84 42.21
C ILE A 485 11.67 -28.01 41.16
N MET A 486 11.14 -27.99 39.94
CA MET A 486 11.59 -27.11 38.87
C MET A 486 10.76 -25.82 38.87
N LYS A 487 11.37 -24.72 38.43
CA LYS A 487 10.74 -23.39 38.40
C LYS A 487 9.76 -23.30 37.24
N ASP A 488 10.20 -23.65 36.04
CA ASP A 488 9.30 -23.84 34.91
C ASP A 488 8.48 -25.13 35.06
N GLN A 489 7.18 -25.00 34.81
CA GLN A 489 6.19 -26.07 34.89
C GLN A 489 5.23 -26.03 33.69
N ASP A 490 5.49 -25.21 32.68
CA ASP A 490 4.66 -25.10 31.49
C ASP A 490 4.81 -26.33 30.56
N GLY A 491 5.85 -27.14 30.80
CA GLY A 491 6.13 -28.41 30.16
C GLY A 491 7.23 -28.35 29.11
N SER A 492 7.81 -27.18 28.85
CA SER A 492 8.95 -26.98 27.97
C SER A 492 10.28 -27.40 28.64
N GLU A 493 10.41 -27.23 29.96
CA GLU A 493 11.61 -27.62 30.70
C GLU A 493 11.66 -29.08 31.19
N THR A 494 12.85 -29.70 31.05
CA THR A 494 13.18 -31.03 31.58
C THR A 494 14.44 -31.02 32.43
N ALA A 495 14.54 -31.94 33.38
CA ALA A 495 15.74 -32.14 34.19
C ALA A 495 16.71 -33.15 33.55
N THR A 496 17.99 -32.89 33.73
CA THR A 496 19.08 -33.84 33.61
C THR A 496 19.64 -34.17 34.99
N LEU A 497 19.68 -35.46 35.33
CA LEU A 497 20.12 -35.97 36.62
C LEU A 497 21.38 -36.81 36.45
N VAL A 498 22.41 -36.50 37.25
CA VAL A 498 23.67 -37.26 37.26
C VAL A 498 23.86 -37.91 38.62
N PHE A 499 23.77 -39.23 38.69
CA PHE A 499 23.94 -40.03 39.90
C PHE A 499 25.34 -40.59 40.01
N SER A 500 25.95 -40.50 41.19
CA SER A 500 27.24 -41.12 41.52
C SER A 500 27.17 -41.90 42.82
N GLY A 501 27.89 -43.02 42.89
CA GLY A 501 27.94 -43.90 44.05
C GLY A 501 26.98 -45.09 44.02
N LEU A 502 26.20 -45.27 42.93
CA LEU A 502 25.28 -46.41 42.77
C LEU A 502 25.98 -47.73 42.46
N GLY A 503 27.24 -47.71 41.97
CA GLY A 503 27.91 -48.91 41.45
C GLY A 503 27.52 -49.23 40.00
N ALA A 504 28.17 -50.24 39.41
CA ALA A 504 27.86 -50.66 38.05
C ALA A 504 26.47 -51.33 37.95
N ASP A 505 25.94 -51.32 36.73
CA ASP A 505 24.73 -52.03 36.30
C ASP A 505 23.44 -51.62 37.04
N ALA A 506 23.38 -50.41 37.61
CA ALA A 506 22.12 -49.87 38.13
C ALA A 506 21.14 -49.61 36.97
N ALA A 507 19.87 -49.94 37.18
CA ALA A 507 18.79 -49.65 36.23
C ALA A 507 17.78 -48.69 36.85
N PHE A 508 17.22 -47.79 36.03
CA PHE A 508 16.26 -46.79 36.46
C PHE A 508 14.90 -47.08 35.84
N TYR A 509 13.85 -46.87 36.61
CA TYR A 509 12.48 -47.14 36.18
C TYR A 509 11.55 -46.00 36.58
N ASP A 510 10.46 -45.85 35.84
CA ASP A 510 9.33 -45.05 36.28
C ASP A 510 8.45 -45.84 37.25
N LYS A 511 7.40 -45.22 37.76
CA LYS A 511 6.47 -45.87 38.70
C LYS A 511 5.66 -47.02 38.10
N SER A 512 5.52 -47.08 36.78
CA SER A 512 4.85 -48.17 36.07
C SER A 512 5.75 -49.40 35.91
N GLY A 513 7.05 -49.27 36.22
CA GLY A 513 8.06 -50.31 35.97
C GLY A 513 8.64 -50.24 34.56
N SER A 514 8.43 -49.15 33.82
CA SER A 514 9.05 -48.96 32.50
C SER A 514 10.48 -48.44 32.66
N LEU A 515 11.40 -48.99 31.87
CA LEU A 515 12.82 -48.61 31.92
C LEU A 515 13.03 -47.15 31.50
N VAL A 516 13.73 -46.40 32.35
CA VAL A 516 14.19 -45.04 32.07
C VAL A 516 15.62 -45.11 31.54
N THR A 517 15.85 -44.51 30.38
CA THR A 517 17.16 -44.54 29.74
C THR A 517 18.20 -43.78 30.57
N ALA A 518 19.31 -44.45 30.88
CA ALA A 518 20.44 -43.86 31.58
C ALA A 518 21.76 -44.18 30.85
N VAL A 519 22.64 -43.19 30.75
CA VAL A 519 23.98 -43.35 30.17
C VAL A 519 24.99 -43.53 31.31
N TYR A 520 25.64 -44.70 31.35
CA TYR A 520 26.67 -45.00 32.35
C TYR A 520 28.09 -44.68 31.83
N ASP A 521 28.84 -43.88 32.58
CA ASP A 521 30.27 -43.64 32.35
C ASP A 521 31.10 -44.49 33.33
N ALA A 522 31.73 -45.55 32.83
CA ALA A 522 32.57 -46.45 33.64
C ALA A 522 33.85 -45.78 34.18
N GLY A 523 34.30 -44.66 33.58
CA GLY A 523 35.47 -43.91 34.02
C GLY A 523 35.21 -43.07 35.26
N THR A 524 34.00 -42.52 35.40
CA THR A 524 33.59 -41.71 36.56
C THR A 524 32.68 -42.47 37.54
N GLY A 525 32.03 -43.54 37.07
CA GLY A 525 31.00 -44.27 37.82
C GLY A 525 29.68 -43.49 37.93
N GLU A 526 29.40 -42.62 36.97
CA GLU A 526 28.21 -41.76 36.95
C GLU A 526 27.14 -42.29 35.97
N TYR A 527 25.86 -42.15 36.35
CA TYR A 527 24.71 -42.36 35.47
C TYR A 527 24.08 -41.02 35.13
N THR A 528 23.87 -40.75 33.84
CA THR A 528 23.19 -39.54 33.36
C THR A 528 21.82 -39.91 32.79
N LEU A 529 20.78 -39.32 33.37
CA LEU A 529 19.39 -39.39 32.90
C LEU A 529 19.02 -38.02 32.33
N THR A 530 18.54 -37.96 31.10
CA THR A 530 18.17 -36.71 30.40
C THR A 530 16.70 -36.70 30.04
N GLY A 531 16.09 -35.53 29.93
CA GLY A 531 14.69 -35.41 29.48
C GLY A 531 13.68 -35.87 30.54
N ILE A 532 14.01 -35.75 31.83
CA ILE A 532 13.10 -36.11 32.91
C ILE A 532 12.14 -34.95 33.14
N PRO A 533 10.82 -35.11 32.97
CA PRO A 533 9.89 -33.99 33.10
C PRO A 533 9.76 -33.53 34.55
N ALA A 534 9.52 -32.24 34.74
CA ALA A 534 9.28 -31.63 36.05
C ALA A 534 8.05 -32.23 36.75
N TYR A 535 7.00 -32.45 35.98
CA TYR A 535 5.70 -32.88 36.46
C TYR A 535 4.98 -33.73 35.42
N ASP A 536 4.40 -34.84 35.87
CA ASP A 536 3.47 -35.65 35.09
C ASP A 536 2.14 -35.74 35.84
N GLU A 537 1.05 -35.33 35.19
CA GLU A 537 -0.29 -35.36 35.78
C GLU A 537 -0.77 -36.76 36.15
N SER A 538 -0.23 -37.79 35.48
CA SER A 538 -0.51 -39.19 35.80
C SER A 538 0.27 -39.66 37.04
N GLY A 539 1.29 -38.90 37.45
CA GLY A 539 2.19 -39.22 38.54
C GLY A 539 2.92 -40.56 38.33
N ILE A 540 3.28 -40.86 37.07
CA ILE A 540 3.97 -42.08 36.64
C ILE A 540 5.46 -41.80 36.43
N PHE A 541 5.80 -40.74 35.68
CA PHE A 541 7.17 -40.44 35.29
C PHE A 541 7.46 -38.94 35.38
N ASP A 542 8.17 -38.54 36.43
CA ASP A 542 8.71 -37.19 36.64
C ASP A 542 9.93 -37.26 37.56
N VAL A 543 10.56 -36.13 37.83
CA VAL A 543 11.74 -36.02 38.71
C VAL A 543 11.57 -36.58 40.12
N ASN A 544 10.33 -36.79 40.59
CA ASN A 544 10.03 -37.35 41.91
C ASN A 544 9.41 -38.76 41.85
N ASN A 545 9.22 -39.33 40.65
CA ASN A 545 8.69 -40.68 40.41
C ASN A 545 9.72 -41.57 39.69
N LEU A 546 10.98 -41.49 40.11
CA LEU A 546 12.07 -42.36 39.65
C LEU A 546 12.35 -43.48 40.66
N TYR A 547 12.66 -44.66 40.14
CA TYR A 547 12.98 -45.85 40.90
C TYR A 547 14.33 -46.39 40.43
N VAL A 548 15.08 -46.99 41.36
CA VAL A 548 16.34 -47.66 41.05
C VAL A 548 16.23 -49.13 41.41
N LEU A 549 16.76 -49.98 40.52
CA LEU A 549 17.06 -51.38 40.79
C LEU A 549 18.57 -51.52 40.90
N GLN A 550 19.03 -52.01 42.04
CA GLN A 550 20.44 -52.25 42.31
C GLN A 550 20.60 -53.35 43.36
N SER A 551 21.75 -54.01 43.36
CA SER A 551 22.17 -55.01 44.32
C SER A 551 22.22 -54.48 45.76
N ALA A 552 22.22 -55.39 46.73
CA ALA A 552 22.33 -55.06 48.14
C ALA A 552 23.54 -54.16 48.40
N MET A 553 23.27 -52.99 48.99
CA MET A 553 24.29 -51.98 49.22
C MET A 553 23.92 -51.05 50.37
N HIS A 554 24.92 -50.43 50.94
CA HIS A 554 24.76 -49.33 51.89
C HIS A 554 25.78 -48.25 51.55
N GLY A 555 25.31 -47.10 51.07
CA GLY A 555 26.18 -46.03 50.61
C GLY A 555 25.53 -44.67 50.60
N VAL A 556 26.36 -43.64 50.37
CA VAL A 556 25.90 -42.28 50.10
C VAL A 556 25.90 -42.08 48.59
N ILE A 557 24.76 -41.69 48.07
CA ILE A 557 24.56 -41.36 46.66
C ILE A 557 24.60 -39.84 46.52
N GLN A 558 25.38 -39.34 45.57
CA GLN A 558 25.32 -37.94 45.16
C GLN A 558 24.50 -37.86 43.87
N VAL A 559 23.61 -36.88 43.80
CA VAL A 559 22.83 -36.55 42.62
C VAL A 559 23.06 -35.09 42.26
N LYS A 560 23.42 -34.84 41.01
CA LYS A 560 23.48 -33.49 40.43
C LYS A 560 22.24 -33.29 39.57
N ALA A 561 21.64 -32.12 39.64
CA ALA A 561 20.48 -31.74 38.84
C ALA A 561 20.75 -30.40 38.16
N PHE A 562 20.46 -30.36 36.87
CA PHE A 562 20.36 -29.15 36.06
C PHE A 562 19.23 -29.36 35.06
N THR A 563 18.77 -28.29 34.44
CA THR A 563 17.61 -28.30 33.56
C THR A 563 18.00 -27.95 32.14
N VAL A 564 17.16 -28.36 31.20
CA VAL A 564 17.25 -28.02 29.79
C VAL A 564 15.84 -27.74 29.31
N ASP A 565 15.65 -26.57 28.72
CA ASP A 565 14.38 -26.17 28.14
C ASP A 565 14.35 -26.52 26.64
N HIS A 566 13.25 -27.11 26.22
CA HIS A 566 13.04 -27.66 24.89
C HIS A 566 11.73 -27.17 24.28
N VAL A 567 11.84 -26.49 23.14
CA VAL A 567 10.70 -26.22 22.27
C VAL A 567 10.92 -26.80 20.89
N THR A 568 9.87 -27.42 20.35
CA THR A 568 9.87 -27.94 18.98
C THR A 568 10.20 -26.81 17.99
N ASP A 569 11.09 -27.07 17.03
CA ASP A 569 11.60 -26.13 16.02
C ASP A 569 12.62 -25.08 16.52
N TYR A 570 12.91 -25.05 17.81
CA TYR A 570 14.01 -24.28 18.37
C TYR A 570 15.22 -25.17 18.61
N THR A 571 16.41 -24.57 18.64
CA THR A 571 17.54 -25.26 19.26
C THR A 571 17.24 -25.37 20.75
N ASP A 572 17.43 -26.56 21.33
CA ASP A 572 17.38 -26.76 22.78
C ASP A 572 18.05 -25.58 23.49
N GLY A 573 17.35 -25.03 24.48
CA GLY A 573 17.89 -24.00 25.35
C GLY A 573 19.23 -24.48 25.92
N THR A 574 20.15 -23.56 26.15
CA THR A 574 21.35 -23.92 26.89
C THR A 574 20.93 -24.42 28.26
N SER A 575 21.48 -25.58 28.67
CA SER A 575 21.40 -26.09 30.04
C SER A 575 21.55 -24.94 31.02
N SER A 576 20.78 -24.96 32.11
CA SER A 576 21.00 -23.99 33.19
C SER A 576 22.47 -24.06 33.62
N ASP A 577 23.13 -22.90 33.64
CA ASP A 577 24.57 -22.78 33.96
C ASP A 577 24.88 -23.25 35.39
N GLU A 578 23.85 -23.29 36.26
CA GLU A 578 23.95 -23.68 37.66
C GLU A 578 23.48 -25.11 37.91
N THR A 579 24.43 -26.00 38.20
CA THR A 579 24.15 -27.36 38.65
C THR A 579 23.93 -27.41 40.16
N GLN A 580 22.77 -27.91 40.60
CA GLN A 580 22.51 -28.20 42.00
C GLN A 580 23.00 -29.59 42.39
N THR A 581 23.48 -29.76 43.62
CA THR A 581 23.99 -31.05 44.12
C THR A 581 23.34 -31.43 45.43
N GLY A 582 22.74 -32.61 45.47
CA GLY A 582 22.16 -33.22 46.66
C GLY A 582 22.84 -34.56 46.98
N THR A 583 22.65 -35.02 48.22
CA THR A 583 23.14 -36.33 48.65
C THR A 583 22.12 -37.04 49.54
N PHE A 584 21.99 -38.34 49.37
CA PHE A 584 21.15 -39.17 50.26
C PHE A 584 21.83 -40.49 50.60
N GLU A 585 21.38 -41.11 51.69
CA GLU A 585 21.79 -42.47 52.05
C GLU A 585 20.86 -43.47 51.34
N LEU A 586 21.45 -44.44 50.62
CA LEU A 586 20.74 -45.56 50.00
C LEU A 586 21.06 -46.84 50.77
N ILE A 587 20.01 -47.53 51.21
CA ILE A 587 20.11 -48.83 51.89
C ILE A 587 19.26 -49.86 51.16
N ILE A 588 19.93 -50.78 50.46
CA ILE A 588 19.29 -51.92 49.82
C ILE A 588 19.64 -53.15 50.66
N ALA A 589 18.65 -53.71 51.34
CA ALA A 589 18.83 -54.92 52.13
C ALA A 589 18.86 -56.14 51.18
N PRO A 590 19.76 -57.11 51.40
CA PRO A 590 19.71 -58.35 50.65
C PRO A 590 18.43 -59.13 51.00
N VAL A 591 17.92 -59.89 50.04
CA VAL A 591 16.88 -60.89 50.29
C VAL A 591 17.48 -62.00 51.16
N ILE A 592 16.82 -62.33 52.26
CA ILE A 592 17.22 -63.45 53.13
C ILE A 592 16.32 -64.65 52.79
N PRO A 593 16.86 -65.74 52.23
CA PRO A 593 16.05 -66.90 51.85
C PRO A 593 15.41 -67.56 53.06
N THR A 594 14.23 -68.14 52.85
CA THR A 594 13.33 -68.73 53.83
C THR A 594 13.03 -70.18 53.47
N SER A 595 11.98 -70.80 54.04
CA SER A 595 11.57 -72.16 53.66
C SER A 595 10.23 -72.18 52.92
N GLY A 596 9.91 -71.07 52.26
CA GLY A 596 8.82 -70.96 51.29
C GLY A 596 9.34 -70.22 50.07
N ASP A 597 8.46 -70.01 49.10
CA ASP A 597 8.79 -69.43 47.79
C ASP A 597 9.45 -68.05 47.90
N ASP A 598 10.72 -67.94 47.49
CA ASP A 598 11.52 -66.72 47.50
C ASP A 598 11.90 -66.26 46.08
N THR A 599 12.10 -64.95 45.91
CA THR A 599 12.65 -64.37 44.68
C THR A 599 13.97 -63.69 44.98
N MET A 600 15.05 -64.09 44.30
CA MET A 600 16.40 -63.57 44.53
C MET A 600 16.95 -62.88 43.27
N LEU A 601 17.63 -61.75 43.45
CA LEU A 601 18.28 -61.01 42.37
C LEU A 601 19.73 -61.49 42.17
N TYR A 602 20.02 -62.14 41.05
CA TYR A 602 21.36 -62.50 40.61
C TYR A 602 22.11 -61.28 40.07
N ASP A 603 23.25 -60.96 40.69
CA ASP A 603 24.06 -59.79 40.35
C ASP A 603 25.41 -60.10 39.69
N GLY A 604 25.70 -61.38 39.40
CA GLY A 604 26.92 -61.81 38.74
C GLY A 604 28.20 -61.64 39.57
N VAL A 605 28.09 -61.17 40.81
CA VAL A 605 29.23 -60.99 41.71
C VAL A 605 29.37 -62.24 42.57
N ALA A 606 30.26 -63.15 42.15
CA ALA A 606 30.91 -64.02 43.12
C ALA A 606 31.72 -63.10 44.04
N ASP A 607 31.28 -62.91 45.29
CA ASP A 607 31.96 -61.95 46.13
C ASP A 607 33.42 -62.40 46.37
N LEU A 608 34.34 -61.44 46.47
CA LEU A 608 35.75 -61.69 46.77
C LEU A 608 35.98 -62.42 48.11
N ALA A 609 34.91 -62.65 48.91
CA ALA A 609 34.92 -63.28 50.21
C ALA A 609 34.13 -64.61 50.30
N GLY A 610 33.48 -65.09 49.23
CA GLY A 610 32.70 -66.35 49.21
C GLY A 610 31.50 -66.38 50.17
N THR A 611 30.84 -65.24 50.41
CA THR A 611 29.69 -65.08 51.30
C THR A 611 28.34 -64.92 50.61
N ARG A 612 28.30 -64.66 49.30
CA ARG A 612 27.02 -64.52 48.58
C ARG A 612 26.70 -65.83 47.84
N ASN A 613 25.77 -66.60 48.40
CA ASN A 613 25.24 -67.83 47.80
C ASN A 613 23.76 -67.64 47.43
N PHE A 614 23.36 -68.01 46.22
CA PHE A 614 21.97 -67.94 45.77
C PHE A 614 21.28 -69.24 46.14
N ASN A 615 20.97 -69.41 47.44
CA ASN A 615 20.35 -70.61 47.95
C ASN A 615 18.91 -70.32 48.42
N GLY A 616 17.89 -70.73 47.66
CA GLY A 616 16.47 -70.53 47.98
C GLY A 616 15.98 -71.35 49.19
N LEU A 617 16.78 -72.33 49.60
CA LEU A 617 16.54 -73.33 50.65
C LEU A 617 15.40 -74.29 50.34
N GLY A 618 14.14 -73.88 50.42
CA GLY A 618 13.05 -74.79 50.10
C GLY A 618 11.75 -74.05 49.93
N GLY A 619 10.89 -74.55 49.06
CA GLY A 619 9.84 -73.75 48.46
C GLY A 619 9.93 -73.93 46.95
N TYR A 620 9.25 -73.07 46.20
CA TYR A 620 9.49 -72.87 44.77
C TYR A 620 10.20 -71.52 44.60
N ASP A 621 11.48 -71.56 44.31
CA ASP A 621 12.34 -70.37 44.36
C ASP A 621 12.68 -69.86 42.96
N THR A 622 12.56 -68.54 42.78
CA THR A 622 12.81 -67.84 41.51
C THR A 622 14.09 -67.02 41.57
N LEU A 623 14.96 -67.18 40.59
CA LEU A 623 16.14 -66.34 40.37
C LEU A 623 15.87 -65.36 39.23
N VAL A 624 15.95 -64.06 39.53
CA VAL A 624 15.83 -62.98 38.55
C VAL A 624 17.21 -62.40 38.30
N LEU A 625 17.56 -62.06 37.06
CA LEU A 625 18.87 -61.47 36.75
C LEU A 625 18.81 -59.95 36.80
N LYS A 626 19.88 -59.32 37.29
CA LYS A 626 20.04 -57.87 37.24
C LYS A 626 20.30 -57.40 35.80
N ASN A 627 19.82 -56.21 35.46
CA ASN A 627 20.07 -55.61 34.14
C ASN A 627 21.56 -55.60 33.77
N GLY A 628 21.88 -56.00 32.54
CA GLY A 628 23.26 -56.09 32.04
C GLY A 628 24.08 -57.25 32.59
N VAL A 629 23.49 -58.13 33.42
CA VAL A 629 24.12 -59.33 33.95
C VAL A 629 23.62 -60.56 33.20
N ASN A 630 24.56 -61.43 32.83
CA ASN A 630 24.33 -62.73 32.20
C ASN A 630 24.80 -63.85 33.13
N LEU A 631 24.27 -65.06 32.94
CA LEU A 631 24.59 -66.23 33.77
C LEU A 631 25.31 -67.30 32.94
N ASP A 632 26.57 -67.58 33.27
CA ASP A 632 27.35 -68.66 32.66
C ASP A 632 27.58 -69.80 33.66
N PHE A 633 26.90 -70.91 33.45
CA PHE A 633 27.05 -72.12 34.28
C PHE A 633 28.41 -72.80 34.12
N GLY A 634 29.16 -72.50 33.04
CA GLY A 634 30.52 -72.98 32.87
C GLY A 634 31.51 -72.38 33.88
N SER A 635 31.09 -71.34 34.59
CA SER A 635 31.84 -70.73 35.70
C SER A 635 31.58 -71.38 37.06
N ASP A 636 30.69 -72.39 37.13
CA ASP A 636 30.25 -73.07 38.36
C ASP A 636 29.64 -72.09 39.39
N PRO A 637 28.53 -71.40 39.04
CA PRO A 637 27.93 -70.41 39.91
C PRO A 637 27.28 -71.06 41.16
N ASP A 638 27.45 -70.44 42.33
CA ASP A 638 26.88 -70.89 43.61
C ASP A 638 25.35 -70.66 43.69
N ILE A 639 24.58 -71.42 42.91
CA ILE A 639 23.11 -71.37 42.84
C ILE A 639 22.51 -72.72 43.26
N PHE A 640 21.64 -72.70 44.27
CA PHE A 640 21.08 -73.89 44.91
C PHE A 640 19.61 -73.70 45.28
N ASN A 641 18.82 -74.76 45.23
CA ASN A 641 17.37 -74.74 45.49
C ASN A 641 16.68 -73.59 44.73
N ILE A 642 16.72 -73.66 43.40
CA ILE A 642 16.07 -72.74 42.46
C ILE A 642 15.32 -73.57 41.42
N GLU A 643 14.00 -73.39 41.37
CA GLU A 643 13.10 -74.09 40.45
C GLU A 643 12.75 -73.24 39.23
N GLU A 644 13.02 -71.93 39.28
CA GLU A 644 12.73 -70.99 38.19
C GLU A 644 13.84 -69.96 38.01
N ILE A 645 14.22 -69.71 36.76
CA ILE A 645 15.00 -68.54 36.37
C ILE A 645 14.12 -67.67 35.49
N ASP A 646 13.85 -66.44 35.93
CA ASP A 646 13.01 -65.50 35.19
C ASP A 646 13.86 -64.43 34.52
N LEU A 647 13.85 -64.43 33.18
CA LEU A 647 14.55 -63.49 32.32
C LEU A 647 13.61 -62.42 31.76
N ASN A 648 12.30 -62.47 32.04
CA ASN A 648 11.38 -61.42 31.59
C ASN A 648 11.63 -60.10 32.30
N GLU A 649 12.21 -60.18 33.51
CA GLU A 649 12.49 -59.04 34.34
C GLU A 649 13.88 -58.48 34.05
N HIS A 650 13.97 -57.16 34.05
CA HIS A 650 15.23 -56.40 34.09
C HIS A 650 16.16 -56.43 32.88
N GLY A 651 15.70 -56.82 31.69
CA GLY A 651 16.43 -56.55 30.45
C GLY A 651 16.48 -57.75 29.51
N VAL A 652 17.58 -57.84 28.76
CA VAL A 652 17.89 -58.98 27.88
C VAL A 652 19.03 -59.77 28.50
N HIS A 653 18.86 -61.08 28.60
CA HIS A 653 19.78 -61.95 29.33
C HIS A 653 20.24 -63.15 28.50
N ASP A 654 21.51 -63.51 28.70
CA ASP A 654 22.10 -64.74 28.18
C ASP A 654 22.34 -65.73 29.32
N LEU A 655 21.79 -66.94 29.18
CA LEU A 655 22.12 -68.11 29.98
C LEU A 655 22.96 -69.06 29.15
N SER A 656 24.14 -69.42 29.63
CA SER A 656 25.08 -70.25 28.87
C SER A 656 25.61 -71.43 29.68
N SER A 657 26.01 -72.47 28.93
CA SER A 657 26.70 -73.66 29.46
C SER A 657 25.90 -74.52 30.45
N ILE A 658 24.56 -74.50 30.40
CA ILE A 658 23.72 -75.27 31.35
C ILE A 658 23.99 -76.77 31.23
N SER A 659 24.61 -77.38 32.22
CA SER A 659 24.88 -78.81 32.29
C SER A 659 23.81 -79.58 33.08
N PHE A 660 23.79 -80.90 32.90
CA PHE A 660 23.02 -81.85 33.67
C PHE A 660 23.27 -81.70 35.17
N GLU A 661 24.55 -81.59 35.57
CA GLU A 661 24.93 -81.48 36.97
C GLU A 661 24.44 -80.17 37.58
N ASP A 662 24.49 -79.07 36.81
CA ASP A 662 23.98 -77.77 37.27
C ASP A 662 22.51 -77.88 37.64
N VAL A 663 21.67 -78.44 36.76
CA VAL A 663 20.22 -78.58 37.03
C VAL A 663 19.97 -79.49 38.23
N VAL A 664 20.66 -80.63 38.33
CA VAL A 664 20.49 -81.58 39.46
C VAL A 664 20.94 -80.98 40.80
N SER A 665 21.99 -80.16 40.79
CA SER A 665 22.52 -79.51 41.99
C SER A 665 21.73 -78.27 42.41
N MET A 666 21.12 -77.60 41.42
CA MET A 666 20.40 -76.35 41.61
C MET A 666 18.94 -76.58 42.00
N THR A 667 18.28 -77.62 41.51
CA THR A 667 16.85 -77.90 41.77
C THR A 667 16.65 -78.92 42.90
N ASP A 668 15.42 -79.05 43.40
CA ASP A 668 15.04 -80.03 44.42
C ASP A 668 14.98 -81.50 43.91
N GLU A 669 14.38 -82.40 44.71
CA GLU A 669 14.26 -83.83 44.37
C GLU A 669 13.45 -84.12 43.09
N ASP A 670 12.64 -83.16 42.61
CA ASP A 670 11.87 -83.27 41.36
C ASP A 670 12.68 -82.90 40.11
N HIS A 671 13.90 -82.37 40.28
CA HIS A 671 14.86 -82.07 39.23
C HIS A 671 14.28 -81.25 38.06
N THR A 672 13.44 -80.28 38.38
CA THR A 672 12.67 -79.50 37.40
C THR A 672 13.05 -78.03 37.47
N LEU A 673 13.44 -77.46 36.33
CA LEU A 673 13.77 -76.05 36.18
C LEU A 673 12.86 -75.40 35.13
N PHE A 674 12.29 -74.25 35.45
CA PHE A 674 11.62 -73.35 34.51
C PHE A 674 12.56 -72.21 34.14
N ILE A 675 12.61 -71.86 32.86
CA ILE A 675 13.33 -70.68 32.36
C ILE A 675 12.33 -69.85 31.58
N LEU A 676 11.95 -68.72 32.16
CA LEU A 676 11.01 -67.76 31.57
C LEU A 676 11.80 -66.65 30.87
N GLY A 677 11.23 -66.05 29.82
CA GLY A 677 11.90 -65.04 29.01
C GLY A 677 11.25 -64.85 27.64
N GLY A 678 11.75 -63.89 26.88
CA GLY A 678 11.28 -63.48 25.56
C GLY A 678 12.25 -63.82 24.42
N SER A 679 11.93 -63.33 23.23
CA SER A 679 12.67 -63.65 22.00
C SER A 679 14.06 -63.04 21.86
N ASP A 680 14.36 -62.08 22.72
CA ASP A 680 15.66 -61.42 22.77
C ASP A 680 16.64 -62.16 23.71
N ASP A 681 16.13 -63.03 24.59
CA ASP A 681 16.92 -63.83 25.51
C ASP A 681 17.52 -65.07 24.83
N LEU A 682 18.68 -65.49 25.31
CA LEU A 682 19.41 -66.66 24.82
C LEU A 682 19.58 -67.70 25.94
N VAL A 683 19.30 -68.96 25.62
CA VAL A 683 19.58 -70.09 26.52
C VAL A 683 20.43 -71.11 25.77
N GLN A 684 21.60 -71.45 26.31
CA GLN A 684 22.51 -72.44 25.75
C GLN A 684 22.81 -73.56 26.75
N PHE A 685 22.46 -74.79 26.38
CA PHE A 685 22.82 -76.00 27.11
C PHE A 685 24.23 -76.48 26.76
N ALA A 686 24.91 -77.12 27.72
CA ALA A 686 26.26 -77.64 27.55
C ALA A 686 26.34 -78.71 26.45
N GLY A 687 27.31 -78.56 25.54
CA GLY A 687 27.53 -79.50 24.45
C GLY A 687 28.13 -80.83 24.91
N GLY A 688 27.63 -81.94 24.35
CA GLY A 688 28.12 -83.29 24.66
C GLY A 688 27.70 -83.85 26.03
N ASP A 689 26.79 -83.17 26.72
CA ASP A 689 26.36 -83.48 28.09
C ASP A 689 25.03 -84.25 28.18
N GLY A 690 24.65 -84.93 27.10
CA GLY A 690 23.50 -85.85 27.11
C GLY A 690 22.12 -85.19 27.02
N TRP A 691 22.02 -83.88 26.78
CA TRP A 691 20.77 -83.17 26.49
C TRP A 691 20.14 -83.67 25.18
N ASN A 692 18.82 -83.91 25.20
CA ASN A 692 18.04 -84.30 24.03
C ASN A 692 17.37 -83.09 23.37
N ASP A 693 17.08 -83.19 22.07
CA ASP A 693 16.25 -82.23 21.35
C ASP A 693 14.91 -82.00 22.09
N PRO A 694 14.42 -80.76 22.17
CA PRO A 694 13.26 -80.43 23.00
C PRO A 694 11.97 -80.97 22.41
N VAL A 695 10.97 -81.13 23.28
CA VAL A 695 9.58 -81.38 22.89
C VAL A 695 8.70 -80.22 23.36
N SER A 696 8.12 -79.49 22.42
CA SER A 696 7.24 -78.37 22.73
C SER A 696 5.94 -78.83 23.40
N ALA A 697 5.59 -78.24 24.53
CA ALA A 697 4.37 -78.51 25.27
C ALA A 697 3.94 -77.28 26.09
N GLY A 698 2.73 -76.78 25.84
CA GLY A 698 2.10 -75.79 26.71
C GLY A 698 2.77 -74.41 26.80
N GLY A 699 3.47 -73.98 25.74
CA GLY A 699 4.19 -72.70 25.71
C GLY A 699 5.68 -72.80 26.09
N TYR A 700 6.15 -74.01 26.40
CA TYR A 700 7.54 -74.32 26.71
C TYR A 700 8.12 -75.35 25.76
N ASP A 701 9.42 -75.27 25.52
CA ASP A 701 10.24 -76.32 24.96
C ASP A 701 10.88 -77.11 26.10
N ARG A 702 10.47 -78.38 26.23
CA ARG A 702 10.93 -79.26 27.31
C ARG A 702 12.17 -80.04 26.89
N TYR A 703 13.28 -79.79 27.57
CA TYR A 703 14.54 -80.52 27.46
C TYR A 703 14.64 -81.60 28.53
N THR A 704 15.19 -82.76 28.15
CA THR A 704 15.43 -83.90 29.04
C THR A 704 16.86 -84.40 28.84
N ASN A 705 17.44 -85.04 29.86
CA ASN A 705 18.81 -85.55 29.78
C ASN A 705 18.86 -87.09 29.71
N THR A 706 19.84 -87.64 29.01
CA THR A 706 20.07 -89.09 28.89
C THR A 706 20.71 -89.72 30.13
N ASN A 707 21.36 -88.92 30.98
CA ASN A 707 21.95 -89.36 32.24
C ASN A 707 20.88 -89.66 33.30
N ASP A 708 19.81 -88.86 33.36
CA ASP A 708 18.60 -89.12 34.13
C ASP A 708 17.36 -88.54 33.43
N SER A 709 16.41 -89.41 33.12
CA SER A 709 15.14 -89.04 32.47
C SER A 709 14.15 -88.31 33.39
N SER A 710 14.44 -88.23 34.69
CA SER A 710 13.64 -87.46 35.65
C SER A 710 13.93 -85.95 35.58
N VAL A 711 15.08 -85.53 35.05
CA VAL A 711 15.44 -84.12 34.85
C VAL A 711 14.59 -83.50 33.75
N ASN A 712 13.96 -82.36 34.06
CA ASN A 712 13.18 -81.59 33.09
C ASN A 712 13.55 -80.11 33.15
N VAL A 713 13.95 -79.53 32.02
CA VAL A 713 14.10 -78.08 31.88
C VAL A 713 13.05 -77.58 30.90
N TYR A 714 12.19 -76.67 31.36
CA TYR A 714 11.14 -76.04 30.58
C TYR A 714 11.58 -74.63 30.22
N VAL A 715 11.95 -74.41 28.96
CA VAL A 715 12.35 -73.09 28.46
C VAL A 715 11.18 -72.49 27.71
N SER A 716 10.79 -71.23 27.99
CA SER A 716 9.74 -70.55 27.23
C SER A 716 9.99 -70.67 25.73
N SER A 717 8.98 -71.08 24.95
CA SER A 717 9.13 -71.34 23.51
C SER A 717 9.51 -70.10 22.68
N ASP A 718 9.39 -68.91 23.26
CA ASP A 718 9.79 -67.67 22.62
C ASP A 718 11.30 -67.40 22.72
N ILE A 719 12.02 -68.02 23.67
CA ILE A 719 13.46 -67.85 23.90
C ILE A 719 14.28 -68.53 22.79
N GLN A 720 15.42 -67.93 22.44
CA GLN A 720 16.40 -68.56 21.55
C GLN A 720 17.20 -69.62 22.31
N ALA A 721 16.69 -70.86 22.33
CA ALA A 721 17.34 -71.97 23.03
C ALA A 721 18.15 -72.88 22.08
N SER A 722 19.34 -73.32 22.50
CA SER A 722 20.18 -74.24 21.74
C SER A 722 21.02 -75.18 22.60
N ILE A 723 21.41 -76.33 22.04
CA ILE A 723 22.40 -77.24 22.64
C ILE A 723 23.75 -76.94 21.97
N GLY A 724 24.77 -76.62 22.79
CA GLY A 724 26.10 -76.18 22.36
C GLY A 724 27.00 -77.24 21.75
#